data_AF-A0A928DFI1-F1
#
_entry.id   AF-A0A928DFI1-F1
#
_cell.length_a   1.000
_cell.length_b   1.000
_cell.length_c   1.000
_cell.angle_alpha   90.00
_cell.angle_beta   90.00
_cell.angle_gamma   90.00
#
_symmetry.space_group_name_H-M   'P 1'
#
loop_
_entity.id
_entity.type
_entity.pdbx_description
1 polymer ?
#
loop_
_entity_poly.entity_id
_entity_poly.type
_entity_poly.pdbx_seq_one_letter_code
_entity_poly.pdbx_strand_id
1 'polypeptide(L)'
;MKLKTFLFSGLAAGLMFSAEAENLLAGKVAVYEQKPLYRLTTDANDPKDLTDGKIQNWLIWNYKSSVGWTRGKSYSFYFDLGEAKPIGKIRLHTSAGRSGVKMPQAIHVYAGDTLAEMALIDEMIKPNKHLNPEAKNAKTTFWIEGKGCPVIARYLKFVVTPSATKDAYFFVDEITAEPGEHAVPVKKLLENKNIPTLKQDVNLLAGKVALYDPIPRYGLTTDANDPKDLTDGHTNTWQIHFYKSSVGWYGEFYVSILFDLGKETDIGEIRLHTSQGHGSVHLPGELLVMAGNSPDEFTILDDMIASNPNLPTYEDGPKVFWVTAKNKHVKARYLKFIAAPHKDSTFFFVDEVYVSPGKNCVSVNDLPRFKGTTKEFIKYSKFQTRIKNDAAMIRENIRLSGSKCSVDALEMQLRKDPASVKQFDLKNSEFPLNPAQIKFAEFQQKLFAEAGYRGLVLWGGNRWDMFHSFQFPTKQSANTTLKMTPGETRSFVVNTANANTGKMMVKFSVSAPFPVEVNETKTSVDSNNFFNANRLQPLKAQGGQYQFDLLPGESSQIFFRIVLPRNAKAGTYPVTIKFADGKVVTAKVQANALKFPTSLSAEYGTWDYLNNFGCHGNAVFANNFKRALSLMRDYQMDLCWGHEIALPFARPDMFDANGKLVKPLDFTKLDQWLNQMKGFKRYALFGGGGLNKRLNFGYLPEKNPEEFTKRLVSYLNALAAHIETVHKLPVDQFRLHFVDEASTPAQKALLRTWCNATTKAISPSGKKFYSYGNPFFNPKEEIYSYPELDIIQPNPGSYKRELVETFVKADQKRNGKGFTGLYVCANRVRQRDPYMYFGMISRLGILFDNFIGIGFWNIACAANDVCELDYSGRTFSTWYFSGNEIFVSRQAEAILEGREDFEYMLLLKKLIPALKKSNPALAAEGEKLLVSIKAEILSELGGSKDEKSLWIENKDRAVADRQRDRIWNFLEKVSRSNPAILKQTGWK
;
A
#
# COMPACT_ATOMS: atom_id res chain seq x y z
N MET A 1 63.35 22.99 76.13
CA MET A 1 64.56 23.82 76.32
C MET A 1 64.24 25.25 75.89
N LYS A 2 64.68 26.23 76.67
CA LYS A 2 64.30 27.64 76.64
C LYS A 2 64.81 28.41 75.39
N LEU A 3 64.24 29.62 75.28
CA LEU A 3 64.68 30.88 74.65
C LEU A 3 64.14 31.14 73.23
N LYS A 4 63.22 32.10 73.05
CA LYS A 4 63.36 33.58 73.16
C LYS A 4 64.40 34.15 72.18
N THR A 5 63.90 34.86 71.15
CA THR A 5 63.94 36.34 71.12
C THR A 5 64.93 37.09 70.18
N PHE A 6 64.34 38.14 69.56
CA PHE A 6 64.85 39.38 68.92
C PHE A 6 65.76 39.27 67.66
N LEU A 7 65.79 40.21 66.70
CA LEU A 7 64.89 41.21 66.06
C LEU A 7 65.77 42.04 65.06
N PHE A 8 65.16 43.03 64.42
CA PHE A 8 65.72 44.10 63.55
C PHE A 8 65.97 43.68 62.08
N SER A 9 65.04 43.91 61.15
CA SER A 9 64.49 45.18 60.60
C SER A 9 65.38 45.79 59.51
N GLY A 10 64.86 45.77 58.29
CA GLY A 10 65.32 46.57 57.15
C GLY A 10 64.12 46.89 56.27
N LEU A 11 63.86 48.19 56.15
CA LEU A 11 62.81 48.92 55.44
C LEU A 11 62.00 48.17 54.35
N ALA A 12 60.68 48.26 54.51
CA ALA A 12 59.67 48.06 53.47
C ALA A 12 59.64 49.26 52.52
N ALA A 13 59.83 48.99 51.23
CA ALA A 13 59.39 49.84 50.12
C ALA A 13 58.49 48.97 49.24
N GLY A 14 57.29 49.49 48.94
CA GLY A 14 56.21 48.75 48.33
C GLY A 14 56.47 48.30 46.90
N LEU A 15 55.92 47.13 46.59
CA LEU A 15 55.54 46.71 45.25
C LEU A 15 54.05 46.33 45.33
N MET A 16 53.19 47.18 44.76
CA MET A 16 51.81 46.83 44.48
C MET A 16 51.80 45.69 43.47
N PHE A 17 51.27 44.53 43.86
CA PHE A 17 50.75 43.54 42.91
C PHE A 17 49.24 43.74 42.81
N SER A 18 48.77 44.02 41.59
CA SER A 18 47.37 44.03 41.19
C SER A 18 46.77 42.64 41.43
N ALA A 19 45.71 42.54 42.23
CA ALA A 19 44.90 41.32 42.31
C ALA A 19 44.13 41.16 41.00
N GLU A 20 44.35 40.08 40.24
CA GLU A 20 43.46 39.71 39.14
C GLU A 20 42.07 39.39 39.71
N ALA A 21 41.01 39.92 39.09
CA ALA A 21 39.63 39.64 39.47
C ALA A 21 39.33 38.14 39.34
N GLU A 22 38.73 37.54 40.38
CA GLU A 22 38.37 36.11 40.38
C GLU A 22 37.38 35.77 39.25
N ASN A 23 37.71 34.78 38.41
CA ASN A 23 36.79 34.26 37.37
C ASN A 23 36.13 32.96 37.86
N LEU A 24 34.83 33.01 38.15
CA LEU A 24 34.01 31.88 38.60
C LEU A 24 33.91 30.73 37.59
N LEU A 25 34.12 31.03 36.30
CA LEU A 25 34.08 30.05 35.21
C LEU A 25 35.42 29.40 34.91
N ALA A 26 36.53 29.87 35.49
CA ALA A 26 37.87 29.37 35.16
C ALA A 26 37.96 27.83 35.28
N GLY A 27 38.32 27.17 34.18
CA GLY A 27 38.45 25.72 34.08
C GLY A 27 37.14 24.93 34.15
N LYS A 28 35.97 25.59 34.11
CA LYS A 28 34.66 24.91 34.10
C LYS A 28 34.32 24.39 32.72
N VAL A 29 33.75 23.20 32.66
CA VAL A 29 33.37 22.58 31.40
C VAL A 29 32.04 23.16 30.90
N ALA A 30 32.04 23.69 29.67
CA ALA A 30 30.84 24.06 28.95
C ALA A 30 30.09 22.81 28.48
N VAL A 31 28.78 22.78 28.70
CA VAL A 31 27.89 21.74 28.16
C VAL A 31 27.01 22.35 27.07
N TYR A 32 27.08 21.77 25.87
CA TYR A 32 26.40 22.26 24.69
C TYR A 32 25.08 21.52 24.44
N GLU A 33 23.97 22.23 24.31
CA GLU A 33 22.68 21.64 23.88
C GLU A 33 22.65 21.46 22.36
N GLN A 34 23.33 22.32 21.61
CA GLN A 34 23.66 22.09 20.21
C GLN A 34 25.18 22.06 20.07
N LYS A 35 25.70 20.92 19.59
CA LYS A 35 27.14 20.75 19.43
C LYS A 35 27.71 21.84 18.49
N PRO A 36 28.86 22.43 18.82
CA PRO A 36 29.63 23.21 17.85
C PRO A 36 30.01 22.31 16.66
N LEU A 37 29.87 22.84 15.44
CA LEU A 37 30.02 22.06 14.20
C LEU A 37 30.81 22.84 13.13
N TYR A 38 31.40 23.97 13.47
CA TYR A 38 32.23 24.71 12.52
C TYR A 38 33.60 24.03 12.38
N ARG A 39 33.83 23.42 11.22
CA ARG A 39 34.96 22.51 10.93
C ARG A 39 36.35 23.00 11.38
N LEU A 40 36.63 24.31 11.28
CA LEU A 40 37.97 24.83 11.59
C LEU A 40 38.20 25.05 13.09
N THR A 41 37.14 25.20 13.88
CA THR A 41 37.21 25.45 15.33
C THR A 41 36.91 24.19 16.13
N THR A 42 35.94 23.38 15.69
CA THR A 42 35.48 22.21 16.47
C THR A 42 36.51 21.11 16.62
N ASP A 43 36.84 20.73 17.86
CA ASP A 43 37.57 19.52 18.21
C ASP A 43 37.12 18.91 19.56
N ALA A 44 37.93 18.02 20.14
CA ALA A 44 37.61 17.35 21.39
C ALA A 44 37.78 18.23 22.66
N ASN A 45 38.48 19.36 22.55
CA ASN A 45 38.74 20.30 23.63
C ASN A 45 37.69 21.40 23.74
N ASP A 46 36.79 21.56 22.76
CA ASP A 46 35.71 22.56 22.75
C ASP A 46 35.08 22.78 24.15
N PRO A 47 34.72 21.74 24.94
CA PRO A 47 34.09 21.94 26.26
C PRO A 47 34.93 22.72 27.28
N LYS A 48 36.23 22.91 27.07
CA LYS A 48 37.13 23.64 27.96
C LYS A 48 37.59 24.97 27.38
N ASP A 49 37.61 25.11 26.07
CA ASP A 49 38.19 26.27 25.38
C ASP A 49 37.50 27.59 25.74
N LEU A 50 36.25 27.57 26.20
CA LEU A 50 35.54 28.80 26.62
C LEU A 50 35.96 29.35 27.99
N THR A 51 36.83 28.67 28.73
CA THR A 51 37.16 29.02 30.12
C THR A 51 38.62 28.74 30.48
N ASP A 52 39.47 28.53 29.48
CA ASP A 52 40.86 28.15 29.67
C ASP A 52 41.78 29.37 29.82
N GLY A 53 41.21 30.58 29.76
CA GLY A 53 41.90 31.86 29.89
C GLY A 53 42.63 32.30 28.62
N LYS A 54 42.52 31.56 27.51
CA LYS A 54 43.22 31.89 26.26
C LYS A 54 42.31 32.66 25.32
N ILE A 55 42.77 33.85 24.92
CA ILE A 55 42.08 34.66 23.90
C ILE A 55 42.87 34.70 22.60
N GLN A 56 42.14 34.77 21.49
CA GLN A 56 42.68 34.93 20.15
C GLN A 56 42.53 36.38 19.69
N ASN A 57 43.60 36.97 19.16
CA ASN A 57 43.62 38.40 18.83
C ASN A 57 43.15 38.71 17.39
N TRP A 58 42.98 37.69 16.54
CA TRP A 58 42.64 37.88 15.13
C TRP A 58 42.03 36.62 14.50
N LEU A 59 40.88 36.74 13.81
CA LEU A 59 40.19 35.64 13.08
C LEU A 59 39.96 34.37 13.93
N ILE A 60 39.27 34.50 15.06
CA ILE A 60 39.08 33.40 16.04
C ILE A 60 38.46 32.12 15.41
N TRP A 61 37.71 32.26 14.32
CA TRP A 61 37.15 31.13 13.57
C TRP A 61 38.16 30.25 12.82
N ASN A 62 39.46 30.53 12.88
CA ASN A 62 40.51 29.69 12.29
C ASN A 62 41.26 28.84 13.33
N TYR A 63 40.95 28.96 14.61
CA TYR A 63 41.72 28.35 15.69
C TYR A 63 40.90 27.32 16.44
N LYS A 64 41.56 26.22 16.83
CA LYS A 64 40.95 25.18 17.66
C LYS A 64 40.71 25.60 19.10
N SER A 65 41.42 26.61 19.59
CA SER A 65 41.16 27.22 20.90
C SER A 65 39.96 28.19 20.88
N SER A 66 38.95 27.91 20.06
CA SER A 66 37.76 28.73 19.89
C SER A 66 36.63 27.78 19.55
N VAL A 67 35.42 28.12 19.97
CA VAL A 67 34.23 27.31 19.74
C VAL A 67 33.33 28.00 18.74
N GLY A 68 32.95 27.28 17.69
CA GLY A 68 32.27 27.83 16.53
C GLY A 68 31.03 27.06 16.10
N TRP A 69 29.97 27.80 15.81
CA TRP A 69 28.71 27.26 15.31
C TRP A 69 28.38 27.76 13.91
N THR A 70 27.64 26.94 13.16
CA THR A 70 27.12 27.28 11.85
C THR A 70 25.75 26.64 11.63
N ARG A 71 24.90 27.26 10.80
CA ARG A 71 23.60 26.74 10.31
C ARG A 71 22.52 26.48 11.38
N GLY A 72 22.62 27.08 12.57
CA GLY A 72 21.58 27.01 13.60
C GLY A 72 20.69 28.26 13.66
N LYS A 73 19.46 28.07 14.16
CA LYS A 73 18.52 29.17 14.48
C LYS A 73 18.75 29.77 15.87
N SER A 74 19.36 29.01 16.77
CA SER A 74 19.77 29.40 18.13
C SER A 74 20.85 28.43 18.60
N TYR A 75 21.74 28.90 19.47
CA TYR A 75 22.79 28.09 20.11
C TYR A 75 22.70 28.27 21.62
N SER A 76 22.67 27.17 22.38
CA SER A 76 22.63 27.19 23.83
C SER A 76 23.67 26.29 24.47
N PHE A 77 24.27 26.81 25.54
CA PHE A 77 25.26 26.11 26.34
C PHE A 77 25.26 26.62 27.77
N TYR A 78 25.71 25.80 28.71
CA TYR A 78 25.69 26.16 30.12
C TYR A 78 26.94 25.67 30.87
N PHE A 79 27.13 26.26 32.04
CA PHE A 79 28.20 25.94 32.98
C PHE A 79 27.59 25.57 34.33
N ASP A 80 28.14 24.52 34.95
CA ASP A 80 27.89 24.20 36.36
C ASP A 80 29.05 24.76 37.21
N LEU A 81 28.74 25.69 38.12
CA LEU A 81 29.73 26.26 39.03
C LEU A 81 30.13 25.27 40.14
N GLY A 82 29.40 24.16 40.28
CA GLY A 82 29.55 23.09 41.28
C GLY A 82 28.66 23.33 42.50
N GLU A 83 28.48 24.58 42.89
CA GLU A 83 27.64 25.06 43.98
C GLU A 83 27.07 26.44 43.65
N ALA A 84 26.13 26.92 44.45
CA ALA A 84 25.57 28.25 44.24
C ALA A 84 26.59 29.35 44.59
N LYS A 85 26.96 30.18 43.62
CA LYS A 85 27.96 31.25 43.76
C LYS A 85 27.38 32.63 43.44
N PRO A 86 27.90 33.72 44.03
CA PRO A 86 27.45 35.07 43.73
C PRO A 86 27.97 35.50 42.36
N ILE A 87 27.15 35.40 41.32
CA ILE A 87 27.48 35.80 39.95
C ILE A 87 27.20 37.29 39.78
N GLY A 88 28.19 38.04 39.33
CA GLY A 88 28.11 39.47 39.03
C GLY A 88 28.28 39.75 37.54
N LYS A 89 29.39 40.39 37.18
CA LYS A 89 29.68 40.81 35.80
C LYS A 89 30.04 39.60 34.95
N ILE A 90 29.46 39.51 33.76
CA ILE A 90 29.73 38.43 32.78
C ILE A 90 30.33 39.06 31.53
N ARG A 91 31.40 38.46 31.01
CA ARG A 91 32.06 38.91 29.77
C ARG A 91 32.26 37.74 28.83
N LEU A 92 32.09 37.99 27.54
CA LEU A 92 32.26 37.01 26.47
C LEU A 92 33.16 37.59 25.39
N HIS A 93 34.26 36.93 25.06
CA HIS A 93 35.19 37.35 24.01
C HIS A 93 34.78 36.73 22.67
N THR A 94 34.66 37.56 21.64
CA THR A 94 34.13 37.15 20.33
C THR A 94 34.68 38.02 19.20
N SER A 95 34.20 37.76 17.98
CA SER A 95 34.61 38.42 16.75
C SER A 95 33.43 38.61 15.80
N ALA A 96 33.41 39.74 15.09
CA ALA A 96 32.44 40.03 14.04
C ALA A 96 33.00 41.06 13.02
N GLY A 97 32.36 41.17 11.85
CA GLY A 97 32.62 42.25 10.88
C GLY A 97 33.42 41.86 9.63
N ARG A 98 33.82 40.58 9.48
CA ARG A 98 34.57 40.08 8.31
C ARG A 98 34.13 38.66 7.92
N SER A 99 34.39 38.26 6.66
CA SER A 99 34.18 36.89 6.15
C SER A 99 32.76 36.33 6.38
N GLY A 100 31.73 37.19 6.35
CA GLY A 100 30.33 36.79 6.58
C GLY A 100 29.95 36.61 8.06
N VAL A 101 30.90 36.76 9.00
CA VAL A 101 30.65 36.70 10.44
C VAL A 101 30.06 38.03 10.92
N LYS A 102 28.83 37.98 11.42
CA LYS A 102 28.06 39.14 11.87
C LYS A 102 27.80 39.07 13.37
N MET A 103 27.52 40.22 13.97
CA MET A 103 27.02 40.26 15.35
C MET A 103 25.76 39.41 15.50
N PRO A 104 25.60 38.65 16.59
CA PRO A 104 24.36 37.95 16.88
C PRO A 104 23.22 38.95 17.12
N GLN A 105 21.98 38.52 16.90
CA GLN A 105 20.79 39.35 17.14
C GLN A 105 20.48 39.49 18.63
N ALA A 106 20.80 38.45 19.41
CA ALA A 106 20.64 38.46 20.85
C ALA A 106 21.63 37.50 21.52
N ILE A 107 22.04 37.86 22.73
CA ILE A 107 22.71 36.96 23.68
C ILE A 107 21.98 37.15 25.00
N HIS A 108 21.31 36.10 25.45
CA HIS A 108 20.62 36.05 26.73
C HIS A 108 21.40 35.16 27.69
N VAL A 109 21.52 35.60 28.94
CA VAL A 109 22.16 34.84 30.01
C VAL A 109 21.15 34.55 31.10
N TYR A 110 20.99 33.27 31.41
CA TYR A 110 20.10 32.76 32.42
C TYR A 110 20.91 32.18 33.58
N ALA A 111 20.39 32.30 34.79
CA ALA A 111 20.93 31.65 35.97
C ALA A 111 19.84 30.84 36.69
N GLY A 112 20.26 29.77 37.37
CA GLY A 112 19.33 28.93 38.13
C GLY A 112 20.05 28.00 39.10
N ASP A 113 19.32 27.51 40.09
CA ASP A 113 19.79 26.41 40.95
C ASP A 113 19.63 25.04 40.27
N THR A 114 18.79 24.97 39.22
CA THR A 114 18.61 23.81 38.35
C THR A 114 18.51 24.26 36.88
N LEU A 115 18.76 23.36 35.93
CA LEU A 115 18.57 23.64 34.50
C LEU A 115 17.09 23.59 34.07
N ALA A 116 16.21 23.02 34.89
CA ALA A 116 14.79 22.85 34.58
C ALA A 116 13.99 24.17 34.70
N GLU A 117 14.45 25.09 35.55
CA GLU A 117 13.84 26.41 35.77
C GLU A 117 14.93 27.45 36.03
N MET A 118 15.09 28.39 35.09
CA MET A 118 16.13 29.42 35.14
C MET A 118 15.56 30.82 34.90
N ALA A 119 16.09 31.83 35.57
CA ALA A 119 15.73 33.24 35.41
C ALA A 119 16.67 33.93 34.43
N LEU A 120 16.15 34.78 33.54
CA LEU A 120 16.97 35.67 32.72
C LEU A 120 17.65 36.71 33.62
N ILE A 121 18.98 36.74 33.64
CA ILE A 121 19.77 37.67 34.47
C ILE A 121 20.49 38.72 33.65
N ASP A 122 20.67 38.51 32.35
CA ASP A 122 21.23 39.52 31.45
C ASP A 122 20.78 39.34 30.00
N GLU A 123 20.71 40.46 29.28
CA GLU A 123 20.57 40.53 27.83
C GLU A 123 21.80 41.25 27.28
N MET A 124 22.92 40.53 27.20
CA MET A 124 24.22 41.07 26.78
C MET A 124 24.14 41.73 25.39
N ILE A 125 23.27 41.21 24.52
CA ILE A 125 22.84 41.86 23.28
C ILE A 125 21.32 41.79 23.18
N LYS A 126 20.66 42.93 22.95
CA LYS A 126 19.21 43.05 22.81
C LYS A 126 18.77 43.05 21.34
N PRO A 127 17.65 42.39 21.00
CA PRO A 127 17.00 42.57 19.70
C PRO A 127 16.61 44.05 19.51
N ASN A 128 16.85 44.61 18.32
CA ASN A 128 16.39 45.95 17.87
C ASN A 128 17.09 47.22 18.38
N LYS A 129 18.25 47.16 19.06
CA LYS A 129 19.15 48.33 19.08
C LYS A 129 20.09 48.24 17.89
N HIS A 130 20.07 49.26 17.03
CA HIS A 130 21.10 49.46 15.99
C HIS A 130 22.46 49.66 16.66
N LEU A 131 23.12 48.58 17.06
CA LEU A 131 24.57 48.55 17.29
C LEU A 131 25.23 48.45 15.91
N ASN A 132 25.21 49.58 15.21
CA ASN A 132 26.20 49.87 14.20
C ASN A 132 26.81 51.26 14.49
N PRO A 133 27.69 51.33 15.47
CA PRO A 133 28.86 52.17 15.35
C PRO A 133 30.13 51.31 15.46
N GLU A 134 31.05 51.52 14.52
CA GLU A 134 32.47 51.08 14.54
C GLU A 134 32.88 49.73 13.93
N ALA A 135 32.13 49.16 12.98
CA ALA A 135 32.74 48.23 12.01
C ALA A 135 33.67 48.94 10.99
N LYS A 136 33.84 50.26 11.10
CA LYS A 136 34.59 51.05 10.12
C LYS A 136 36.07 51.29 10.46
N ASN A 137 36.56 51.06 11.68
CA ASN A 137 37.98 51.17 11.99
C ASN A 137 38.42 50.24 13.15
N ALA A 138 39.00 49.09 12.77
CA ALA A 138 39.99 48.27 13.51
C ALA A 138 39.70 47.81 14.96
N LYS A 139 38.98 46.68 15.13
CA LYS A 139 39.39 45.50 15.96
C LYS A 139 38.73 44.23 15.42
N THR A 140 39.49 43.14 15.23
CA THR A 140 38.92 41.85 14.77
C THR A 140 38.33 41.02 15.88
N THR A 141 38.62 41.30 17.15
CA THR A 141 38.09 40.59 18.32
C THR A 141 37.82 41.59 19.44
N PHE A 142 36.83 41.32 20.29
CA PHE A 142 36.41 42.23 21.35
C PHE A 142 35.63 41.47 22.44
N TRP A 143 35.56 42.08 23.63
CA TRP A 143 34.71 41.63 24.72
C TRP A 143 33.31 42.23 24.62
N ILE A 144 32.30 41.39 24.74
CA ILE A 144 30.93 41.79 25.05
C ILE A 144 30.80 41.72 26.56
N GLU A 145 30.48 42.84 27.19
CA GLU A 145 30.28 42.91 28.63
C GLU A 145 28.79 43.00 28.95
N GLY A 146 28.32 42.08 29.79
CA GLY A 146 27.00 42.10 30.38
C GLY A 146 26.91 43.16 31.48
N LYS A 147 25.73 43.78 31.62
CA LYS A 147 25.47 44.70 32.74
C LYS A 147 25.23 43.95 34.05
N GLY A 148 24.82 42.69 33.95
CA GLY A 148 24.57 41.76 35.05
C GLY A 148 23.38 42.15 35.92
N CYS A 149 22.65 41.15 36.40
CA CYS A 149 21.89 41.23 37.64
C CYS A 149 22.62 40.34 38.65
N PRO A 150 23.25 40.90 39.71
CA PRO A 150 23.97 40.07 40.68
C PRO A 150 23.04 39.04 41.34
N VAL A 151 23.32 37.76 41.13
CA VAL A 151 22.51 36.65 41.65
C VAL A 151 23.34 35.54 42.26
N ILE A 152 22.81 34.87 43.27
CA ILE A 152 23.36 33.61 43.79
C ILE A 152 22.66 32.48 43.05
N ALA A 153 23.43 31.73 42.25
CA ALA A 153 22.94 30.59 41.47
C ALA A 153 24.06 29.58 41.20
N ARG A 154 23.71 28.33 40.89
CA ARG A 154 24.68 27.27 40.55
C ARG A 154 24.99 27.17 39.07
N TYR A 155 23.98 27.35 38.21
CA TYR A 155 24.10 27.18 36.77
C TYR A 155 24.03 28.53 36.05
N LEU A 156 24.86 28.67 35.02
CA LEU A 156 24.81 29.78 34.06
C LEU A 156 24.57 29.22 32.67
N LYS A 157 23.52 29.69 31.99
CA LYS A 157 23.16 29.26 30.63
C LYS A 157 23.13 30.43 29.68
N PHE A 158 23.77 30.28 28.53
CA PHE A 158 23.77 31.24 27.44
C PHE A 158 22.84 30.75 26.33
N VAL A 159 22.03 31.66 25.79
CA VAL A 159 21.19 31.43 24.62
C VAL A 159 21.49 32.50 23.59
N VAL A 160 22.06 32.10 22.47
CA VAL A 160 22.55 32.98 21.41
C VAL A 160 21.67 32.84 20.19
N THR A 161 21.09 33.95 19.74
CA THR A 161 20.36 34.02 18.48
C THR A 161 21.27 34.64 17.42
N PRO A 162 21.76 33.85 16.44
CA PRO A 162 22.69 34.36 15.45
C PRO A 162 21.98 35.23 14.39
N SER A 163 22.72 35.90 13.51
CA SER A 163 22.12 36.76 12.47
C SER A 163 21.22 35.96 11.51
N ALA A 164 20.05 36.49 11.13
CA ALA A 164 19.02 35.81 10.31
C ALA A 164 19.39 35.48 8.84
N THR A 165 20.67 35.23 8.53
CA THR A 165 21.13 34.77 7.22
C THR A 165 21.19 33.25 7.15
N LYS A 166 21.03 32.68 5.94
CA LYS A 166 21.15 31.23 5.67
C LYS A 166 22.48 30.61 6.14
N ASP A 167 23.52 31.42 6.26
CA ASP A 167 24.88 31.04 6.70
C ASP A 167 25.27 31.74 8.02
N ALA A 168 24.42 31.65 9.04
CA ALA A 168 24.67 32.31 10.32
C ALA A 168 25.84 31.63 11.08
N TYR A 169 26.84 32.43 11.50
CA TYR A 169 28.00 31.99 12.28
C TYR A 169 28.03 32.67 13.65
N PHE A 170 28.58 31.97 14.65
CA PHE A 170 28.91 32.53 15.96
C PHE A 170 30.17 31.86 16.49
N PHE A 171 31.06 32.64 17.10
CA PHE A 171 32.36 32.16 17.59
C PHE A 171 32.68 32.79 18.94
N VAL A 172 33.22 32.00 19.85
CA VAL A 172 33.62 32.44 21.19
C VAL A 172 34.89 31.68 21.58
N ASP A 173 35.84 32.37 22.18
CA ASP A 173 37.10 31.79 22.65
C ASP A 173 37.31 31.97 24.16
N GLU A 174 36.61 32.88 24.84
CA GLU A 174 36.68 32.96 26.31
C GLU A 174 35.40 33.57 26.91
N ILE A 175 34.98 33.06 28.07
CA ILE A 175 33.87 33.57 28.87
C ILE A 175 34.30 33.67 30.33
N THR A 176 34.08 34.84 30.92
CA THR A 176 34.38 35.08 32.34
C THR A 176 33.13 35.51 33.10
N ALA A 177 33.03 35.10 34.36
CA ALA A 177 32.02 35.58 35.30
C ALA A 177 32.70 35.97 36.60
N GLU A 178 32.54 37.21 37.02
CA GLU A 178 33.15 37.76 38.24
C GLU A 178 32.16 37.65 39.42
N PRO A 179 32.65 37.53 40.67
CA PRO A 179 31.81 37.62 41.85
C PRO A 179 30.98 38.91 41.89
N GLY A 180 29.69 38.81 42.20
CA GLY A 180 28.78 39.96 42.30
C GLY A 180 28.60 40.45 43.74
N GLU A 181 28.93 41.71 44.00
CA GLU A 181 28.55 42.37 45.26
C GLU A 181 27.02 42.49 45.35
N HIS A 182 26.46 42.28 46.55
CA HIS A 182 25.01 42.33 46.82
C HIS A 182 24.14 41.33 46.02
N ALA A 183 24.70 40.21 45.59
CA ALA A 183 23.97 39.17 44.87
C ALA A 183 22.79 38.58 45.67
N VAL A 184 21.63 38.42 45.03
CA VAL A 184 20.42 37.86 45.64
C VAL A 184 20.14 36.41 45.18
N PRO A 185 19.53 35.53 46.00
CA PRO A 185 19.17 34.19 45.55
C PRO A 185 18.29 34.20 44.30
N VAL A 186 18.65 33.41 43.29
CA VAL A 186 17.96 33.40 41.97
C VAL A 186 16.48 33.04 42.07
N LYS A 187 16.10 32.29 43.10
CA LYS A 187 14.69 31.99 43.44
C LYS A 187 13.82 33.25 43.57
N LYS A 188 14.36 34.35 44.10
CA LYS A 188 13.64 35.63 44.19
C LYS A 188 13.33 36.24 42.82
N LEU A 189 14.16 35.97 41.81
CA LEU A 189 13.89 36.40 40.43
C LEU A 189 12.85 35.49 39.76
N LEU A 190 12.88 34.19 40.03
CA LEU A 190 11.89 33.22 39.53
C LEU A 190 10.46 33.51 40.03
N GLU A 191 10.32 34.10 41.22
CA GLU A 191 9.04 34.52 41.79
C GLU A 191 8.49 35.81 41.15
N ASN A 192 9.33 36.59 40.46
CA ASN A 192 8.92 37.82 39.78
C ASN A 192 8.39 37.54 38.37
N LYS A 193 7.08 37.69 38.20
CA LYS A 193 6.37 37.43 36.93
C LYS A 193 6.84 38.29 35.74
N ASN A 194 7.55 39.38 35.99
CA ASN A 194 8.06 40.28 34.94
C ASN A 194 9.44 39.86 34.40
N ILE A 195 10.05 38.81 34.97
CA ILE A 195 11.35 38.30 34.53
C ILE A 195 11.11 37.09 33.63
N PRO A 196 11.61 37.07 32.39
CA PRO A 196 11.53 35.91 31.52
C PRO A 196 12.19 34.69 32.18
N THR A 197 11.50 33.55 32.16
CA THR A 197 12.00 32.28 32.69
C THR A 197 12.14 31.26 31.56
N LEU A 198 13.13 30.36 31.70
CA LEU A 198 13.32 29.23 30.82
C LEU A 198 12.87 27.96 31.55
N LYS A 199 11.87 27.26 31.00
CA LYS A 199 11.35 25.97 31.51
C LYS A 199 11.62 24.88 30.47
N GLN A 200 12.23 23.79 30.90
CA GLN A 200 12.50 22.65 30.02
C GLN A 200 11.22 21.82 29.83
N ASP A 201 10.87 21.51 28.58
CA ASP A 201 9.79 20.56 28.26
C ASP A 201 10.19 19.16 28.75
N VAL A 202 9.45 18.62 29.72
CA VAL A 202 9.71 17.29 30.30
C VAL A 202 9.07 16.22 29.42
N ASN A 203 9.89 15.38 28.76
CA ASN A 203 9.41 14.16 28.10
C ASN A 203 9.33 13.02 29.14
N LEU A 204 8.13 12.53 29.44
CA LEU A 204 7.90 11.42 30.38
C LEU A 204 8.53 10.09 29.93
N LEU A 205 8.80 9.94 28.63
CA LEU A 205 9.46 8.76 28.07
C LEU A 205 10.99 8.87 28.03
N ALA A 206 11.59 10.01 28.37
CA ALA A 206 13.04 10.23 28.22
C ALA A 206 13.87 9.09 28.84
N GLY A 207 14.70 8.45 28.02
CA GLY A 207 15.58 7.34 28.39
C GLY A 207 14.87 6.02 28.76
N LYS A 208 13.56 5.91 28.53
CA LYS A 208 12.81 4.64 28.69
C LYS A 208 13.11 3.71 27.52
N VAL A 209 12.81 2.43 27.73
CA VAL A 209 13.02 1.41 26.69
C VAL A 209 11.68 1.08 26.03
N ALA A 210 11.67 1.07 24.70
CA ALA A 210 10.57 0.58 23.88
C ALA A 210 10.67 -0.94 23.69
N LEU A 211 9.51 -1.60 23.74
CA LEU A 211 9.36 -3.00 23.33
C LEU A 211 8.61 -3.07 22.00
N TYR A 212 9.10 -3.93 21.09
CA TYR A 212 8.61 -4.00 19.71
C TYR A 212 7.96 -5.35 19.39
N ASP A 213 6.87 -5.33 18.63
CA ASP A 213 6.29 -6.50 17.96
C ASP A 213 5.80 -6.12 16.55
N PRO A 214 6.44 -6.60 15.47
CA PRO A 214 7.68 -7.38 15.45
C PRO A 214 8.90 -6.51 15.77
N ILE A 215 10.02 -7.17 16.04
CA ILE A 215 11.34 -6.51 16.20
C ILE A 215 11.70 -5.78 14.90
N PRO A 216 12.29 -4.56 14.96
CA PRO A 216 12.79 -3.84 13.79
C PRO A 216 13.82 -4.65 13.01
N ARG A 217 13.79 -4.56 11.67
CA ARG A 217 14.65 -5.38 10.78
C ARG A 217 15.15 -4.64 9.54
N TYR A 218 14.99 -3.32 9.48
CA TYR A 218 15.46 -2.55 8.33
C TYR A 218 16.96 -2.27 8.46
N GLY A 219 17.76 -2.89 7.59
CA GLY A 219 19.23 -2.97 7.78
C GLY A 219 19.98 -1.64 7.89
N LEU A 220 19.44 -0.53 7.35
CA LEU A 220 20.09 0.78 7.46
C LEU A 220 19.86 1.44 8.82
N THR A 221 18.75 1.14 9.49
CA THR A 221 18.37 1.77 10.77
C THR A 221 18.65 0.85 11.95
N THR A 222 18.36 -0.45 11.82
CA THR A 222 18.46 -1.42 12.94
C THR A 222 19.87 -1.54 13.51
N ASP A 223 20.00 -1.35 14.82
CA ASP A 223 21.18 -1.70 15.61
C ASP A 223 20.84 -2.10 17.07
N ALA A 224 21.82 -2.09 17.98
CA ALA A 224 21.64 -2.48 19.38
C ALA A 224 20.97 -1.39 20.25
N ASN A 225 20.91 -0.15 19.77
CA ASN A 225 20.34 1.00 20.46
C ASN A 225 18.86 1.24 20.11
N ASP A 226 18.31 0.56 19.08
CA ASP A 226 16.89 0.64 18.69
C ASP A 226 15.94 0.83 19.88
N PRO A 227 16.00 0.03 20.98
CA PRO A 227 15.05 0.16 22.08
C PRO A 227 15.06 1.51 22.83
N LYS A 228 16.08 2.36 22.63
CA LYS A 228 16.20 3.69 23.27
C LYS A 228 16.07 4.84 22.28
N ASP A 229 16.33 4.62 20.99
CA ASP A 229 16.37 5.68 19.98
C ASP A 229 15.07 6.48 19.91
N LEU A 230 13.93 5.89 20.28
CA LEU A 230 12.64 6.60 20.29
C LEU A 230 12.43 7.54 21.48
N THR A 231 13.40 7.66 22.37
CA THR A 231 13.26 8.39 23.66
C THR A 231 14.54 9.10 24.09
N ASP A 232 15.54 9.19 23.21
CA ASP A 232 16.83 9.79 23.50
C ASP A 232 16.81 11.32 23.29
N GLY A 233 15.72 11.86 22.75
CA GLY A 233 15.53 13.27 22.46
C GLY A 233 16.12 13.70 21.11
N HIS A 234 16.61 12.76 20.30
CA HIS A 234 17.22 13.03 19.00
C HIS A 234 16.18 12.96 17.88
N THR A 235 16.00 14.06 17.14
CA THR A 235 15.17 14.07 15.93
C THR A 235 16.01 14.30 14.68
N ASN A 236 15.77 13.51 13.64
CA ASN A 236 16.42 13.68 12.34
C ASN A 236 15.63 14.70 11.48
N THR A 237 16.32 15.48 10.65
CA THR A 237 15.67 16.58 9.89
C THR A 237 15.39 16.24 8.43
N TRP A 238 15.86 15.08 7.95
CA TRP A 238 15.68 14.65 6.58
C TRP A 238 15.86 13.14 6.45
N GLN A 239 15.01 12.46 5.68
CA GLN A 239 15.09 11.02 5.32
C GLN A 239 15.56 10.09 6.46
N ILE A 240 14.77 10.00 7.52
CA ILE A 240 15.12 9.30 8.77
C ILE A 240 15.48 7.80 8.57
N HIS A 241 15.05 7.18 7.47
CA HIS A 241 15.36 5.80 7.11
C HIS A 241 16.84 5.53 6.77
N PHE A 242 17.73 6.53 6.78
CA PHE A 242 19.18 6.34 6.60
C PHE A 242 19.99 6.42 7.89
N TYR A 243 19.36 6.66 9.05
CA TYR A 243 20.05 6.96 10.29
C TYR A 243 19.86 5.84 11.31
N LYS A 244 20.94 5.52 12.04
CA LYS A 244 20.90 4.58 13.17
C LYS A 244 20.13 5.12 14.37
N SER A 245 20.01 6.45 14.49
CA SER A 245 19.13 7.10 15.47
C SER A 245 17.67 7.11 15.02
N SER A 246 17.21 6.02 14.39
CA SER A 246 15.85 5.84 13.92
C SER A 246 15.55 4.36 13.94
N VAL A 247 14.29 4.01 14.18
CA VAL A 247 13.84 2.63 14.22
C VAL A 247 12.98 2.35 12.99
N GLY A 248 13.30 1.26 12.28
CA GLY A 248 12.74 0.97 10.97
C GLY A 248 12.32 -0.47 10.78
N TRP A 249 11.17 -0.65 10.13
CA TRP A 249 10.61 -1.96 9.86
C TRP A 249 10.32 -2.16 8.36
N TYR A 250 10.25 -3.43 7.92
CA TYR A 250 10.11 -3.82 6.51
C TYR A 250 9.23 -5.08 6.29
N GLY A 251 8.32 -5.06 5.30
CA GLY A 251 7.41 -6.16 4.92
C GLY A 251 5.90 -5.90 5.10
N GLU A 252 5.07 -6.96 5.02
CA GLU A 252 3.63 -6.92 5.36
C GLU A 252 3.41 -7.31 6.84
N PHE A 253 3.47 -6.33 7.74
CA PHE A 253 3.34 -6.51 9.19
C PHE A 253 2.67 -5.27 9.81
N TYR A 254 2.13 -5.42 11.01
CA TYR A 254 1.80 -4.30 11.88
C TYR A 254 3.02 -3.94 12.73
N VAL A 255 3.19 -2.68 13.13
CA VAL A 255 4.17 -2.30 14.16
C VAL A 255 3.45 -2.09 15.47
N SER A 256 3.91 -2.73 16.54
CA SER A 256 3.57 -2.39 17.91
C SER A 256 4.79 -1.84 18.63
N ILE A 257 4.64 -0.67 19.27
CA ILE A 257 5.64 -0.05 20.13
C ILE A 257 5.02 0.11 21.52
N LEU A 258 5.58 -0.53 22.53
CA LEU A 258 5.10 -0.48 23.91
C LEU A 258 6.13 0.18 24.83
N PHE A 259 5.68 1.14 25.62
CA PHE A 259 6.45 1.81 26.65
C PHE A 259 5.86 1.54 28.04
N ASP A 260 6.73 1.27 29.02
CA ASP A 260 6.39 1.26 30.44
C ASP A 260 6.92 2.54 31.11
N LEU A 261 6.02 3.38 31.64
CA LEU A 261 6.39 4.58 32.39
C LEU A 261 6.96 4.23 33.78
N GLY A 262 6.86 2.97 34.20
CA GLY A 262 7.31 2.40 35.47
C GLY A 262 6.28 2.52 36.60
N LYS A 263 5.39 3.51 36.51
CA LYS A 263 4.27 3.72 37.42
C LYS A 263 3.11 4.41 36.70
N GLU A 264 1.94 4.35 37.32
CA GLU A 264 0.80 5.14 36.89
C GLU A 264 1.16 6.64 36.96
N THR A 265 1.05 7.32 35.82
CA THR A 265 1.53 8.68 35.59
C THR A 265 0.47 9.48 34.83
N ASP A 266 0.40 10.79 35.08
CA ASP A 266 -0.48 11.71 34.37
C ASP A 266 0.09 12.03 32.98
N ILE A 267 -0.56 11.53 31.94
CA ILE A 267 -0.17 11.62 30.53
C ILE A 267 -0.95 12.76 29.85
N GLY A 268 -0.22 13.71 29.28
CA GLY A 268 -0.73 14.87 28.58
C GLY A 268 -0.75 14.69 27.06
N GLU A 269 -0.03 15.59 26.37
CA GLU A 269 0.15 15.56 24.92
C GLU A 269 1.07 14.39 24.54
N ILE A 270 0.70 13.68 23.46
CA ILE A 270 1.48 12.59 22.90
C ILE A 270 1.80 12.93 21.43
N ARG A 271 3.07 12.84 21.06
CA ARG A 271 3.56 13.07 19.69
C ARG A 271 4.52 11.97 19.26
N LEU A 272 4.48 11.64 17.97
CA LEU A 272 5.39 10.68 17.34
C LEU A 272 6.05 11.33 16.13
N HIS A 273 7.38 11.26 16.04
CA HIS A 273 8.16 11.83 14.95
C HIS A 273 8.44 10.77 13.88
N THR A 274 8.11 11.08 12.64
CA THR A 274 8.15 10.12 11.52
C THR A 274 8.42 10.83 10.19
N SER A 275 8.51 10.05 9.11
CA SER A 275 8.75 10.55 7.76
C SER A 275 7.92 9.83 6.71
N GLN A 276 7.78 10.46 5.53
CA GLN A 276 7.18 9.86 4.35
C GLN A 276 7.64 10.56 3.05
N GLY A 277 7.26 10.01 1.89
CA GLY A 277 7.43 10.65 0.58
C GLY A 277 8.72 10.30 -0.17
N HIS A 278 9.40 9.21 0.22
CA HIS A 278 10.60 8.71 -0.46
C HIS A 278 10.68 7.18 -0.37
N GLY A 279 11.13 6.50 -1.42
CA GLY A 279 11.46 5.07 -1.36
C GLY A 279 10.32 4.15 -0.91
N SER A 280 9.07 4.43 -1.32
CA SER A 280 7.87 3.70 -0.87
C SER A 280 7.59 3.80 0.64
N VAL A 281 8.11 4.82 1.32
CA VAL A 281 7.76 5.16 2.70
C VAL A 281 6.51 6.04 2.68
N HIS A 282 5.34 5.45 2.94
CA HIS A 282 4.10 6.19 3.18
C HIS A 282 3.78 6.21 4.69
N LEU A 283 2.98 7.19 5.12
CA LEU A 283 2.33 7.12 6.42
C LEU A 283 1.53 5.82 6.54
N PRO A 284 1.45 5.22 7.74
CA PRO A 284 0.66 4.01 7.95
C PRO A 284 -0.82 4.27 7.66
N GLY A 285 -1.57 3.19 7.36
CA GLY A 285 -3.01 3.31 7.10
C GLY A 285 -3.81 3.74 8.33
N GLU A 286 -3.33 3.33 9.52
CA GLU A 286 -3.85 3.71 10.84
C GLU A 286 -2.64 3.84 11.79
N LEU A 287 -2.66 4.81 12.71
CA LEU A 287 -1.67 4.94 13.79
C LEU A 287 -2.41 5.10 15.11
N LEU A 288 -2.70 3.97 15.76
CA LEU A 288 -3.41 3.95 17.02
C LEU A 288 -2.45 4.25 18.16
N VAL A 289 -2.87 5.12 19.08
CA VAL A 289 -2.21 5.33 20.36
C VAL A 289 -3.15 4.94 21.50
N MET A 290 -2.63 4.20 22.46
CA MET A 290 -3.40 3.52 23.49
C MET A 290 -2.69 3.61 24.85
N ALA A 291 -3.46 3.66 25.94
CA ALA A 291 -2.90 3.68 27.29
C ALA A 291 -3.59 2.66 28.21
N GLY A 292 -2.82 2.10 29.14
CA GLY A 292 -3.28 1.02 30.00
C GLY A 292 -2.52 0.94 31.32
N ASN A 293 -3.04 0.15 32.25
CA ASN A 293 -2.36 -0.16 33.52
C ASN A 293 -1.77 -1.59 33.54
N SER A 294 -1.94 -2.33 32.44
CA SER A 294 -1.37 -3.66 32.18
C SER A 294 -0.78 -3.68 30.75
N PRO A 295 0.28 -4.46 30.46
CA PRO A 295 0.87 -4.54 29.12
C PRO A 295 -0.01 -5.27 28.08
N ASP A 296 -1.19 -5.78 28.48
CA ASP A 296 -2.13 -6.52 27.63
C ASP A 296 -3.58 -5.97 27.69
N GLU A 297 -3.84 -4.89 28.43
CA GLU A 297 -5.17 -4.27 28.56
C GLU A 297 -5.08 -2.75 28.41
N PHE A 298 -5.74 -2.21 27.37
CA PHE A 298 -5.59 -0.82 26.95
C PHE A 298 -6.91 -0.18 26.54
N THR A 299 -6.98 1.14 26.72
CA THR A 299 -7.95 2.04 26.13
C THR A 299 -7.36 2.69 24.88
N ILE A 300 -8.10 2.75 23.78
CA ILE A 300 -7.71 3.52 22.58
C ILE A 300 -7.89 5.01 22.88
N LEU A 301 -6.83 5.80 22.74
CA LEU A 301 -6.85 7.24 22.98
C LEU A 301 -7.12 8.03 21.69
N ASP A 302 -6.49 7.65 20.58
CA ASP A 302 -6.66 8.29 19.27
C ASP A 302 -6.22 7.37 18.12
N ASP A 303 -6.72 7.66 16.91
CA ASP A 303 -6.08 7.26 15.64
C ASP A 303 -5.43 8.51 15.05
N MET A 304 -4.12 8.60 15.23
CA MET A 304 -3.33 9.80 14.95
C MET A 304 -3.27 10.14 13.45
N ILE A 305 -3.57 9.20 12.55
CA ILE A 305 -3.69 9.51 11.12
C ILE A 305 -5.06 10.10 10.82
N ALA A 306 -6.14 9.41 11.23
CA ALA A 306 -7.50 9.85 10.96
C ALA A 306 -7.83 11.20 11.63
N SER A 307 -7.26 11.47 12.80
CA SER A 307 -7.47 12.71 13.55
C SER A 307 -6.68 13.90 12.98
N ASN A 308 -5.70 13.67 12.10
CA ASN A 308 -4.86 14.69 11.48
C ASN A 308 -4.96 14.66 9.94
N PRO A 309 -6.06 15.17 9.34
CA PRO A 309 -6.29 15.08 7.89
C PRO A 309 -5.32 15.93 7.03
N ASN A 310 -4.53 16.81 7.65
CA ASN A 310 -3.61 17.72 6.97
C ASN A 310 -2.15 17.25 7.01
N LEU A 311 -1.89 15.98 7.36
CA LEU A 311 -0.55 15.42 7.30
C LEU A 311 -0.02 15.40 5.85
N PRO A 312 1.30 15.48 5.63
CA PRO A 312 1.88 15.37 4.30
C PRO A 312 1.50 14.07 3.59
N THR A 313 1.23 14.17 2.30
CA THR A 313 0.95 13.06 1.38
C THR A 313 2.21 12.64 0.63
N TYR A 314 2.28 11.41 0.13
CA TYR A 314 3.52 10.87 -0.45
C TYR A 314 4.03 11.75 -1.62
N GLU A 315 3.09 12.34 -2.35
CA GLU A 315 3.29 13.25 -3.48
C GLU A 315 3.96 14.57 -3.09
N ASP A 316 3.92 14.97 -1.82
CA ASP A 316 4.61 16.16 -1.29
C ASP A 316 6.14 15.97 -1.19
N GLY A 317 6.63 14.78 -1.53
CA GLY A 317 8.04 14.41 -1.46
C GLY A 317 8.53 14.18 -0.02
N PRO A 318 9.86 14.05 0.18
CA PRO A 318 10.42 13.69 1.48
C PRO A 318 10.10 14.72 2.55
N LYS A 319 9.34 14.32 3.56
CA LYS A 319 8.99 15.15 4.73
C LYS A 319 9.27 14.38 6.01
N VAL A 320 9.75 15.11 7.02
CA VAL A 320 9.88 14.63 8.40
C VAL A 320 9.08 15.58 9.29
N PHE A 321 8.25 15.04 10.17
CA PHE A 321 7.29 15.81 10.96
C PHE A 321 6.81 15.04 12.19
N TRP A 322 6.22 15.79 13.12
CA TRP A 322 5.50 15.25 14.26
C TRP A 322 4.05 14.98 13.90
N VAL A 323 3.55 13.82 14.33
CA VAL A 323 2.12 13.52 14.37
C VAL A 323 1.68 13.65 15.83
N THR A 324 0.65 14.47 16.09
CA THR A 324 0.15 14.74 17.45
C THR A 324 -1.19 14.07 17.67
N ALA A 325 -1.34 13.33 18.77
CA ALA A 325 -2.61 12.71 19.14
C ALA A 325 -3.63 13.75 19.61
N LYS A 326 -4.90 13.58 19.24
CA LYS A 326 -6.04 14.36 19.74
C LYS A 326 -6.72 13.65 20.92
N ASN A 327 -5.92 13.18 21.87
CA ASN A 327 -6.38 12.45 23.04
C ASN A 327 -6.92 13.36 24.15
N LYS A 328 -7.69 12.77 25.07
CA LYS A 328 -7.87 13.34 26.41
C LYS A 328 -6.65 13.03 27.25
N HIS A 329 -6.30 13.90 28.19
CA HIS A 329 -5.28 13.60 29.19
C HIS A 329 -5.74 12.43 30.06
N VAL A 330 -4.88 11.44 30.25
CA VAL A 330 -5.23 10.21 30.96
C VAL A 330 -4.19 9.85 32.01
N LYS A 331 -4.60 9.07 32.99
CA LYS A 331 -3.73 8.53 34.01
C LYS A 331 -3.52 7.04 33.76
N ALA A 332 -2.29 6.64 33.45
CA ALA A 332 -1.94 5.28 33.03
C ALA A 332 -0.45 4.94 33.28
N ARG A 333 -0.08 3.66 33.24
CA ARG A 333 1.32 3.19 33.34
C ARG A 333 1.96 2.88 31.98
N TYR A 334 1.22 2.28 31.07
CA TYR A 334 1.72 1.83 29.77
C TYR A 334 1.16 2.70 28.66
N LEU A 335 2.01 2.96 27.66
CA LEU A 335 1.63 3.62 26.41
C LEU A 335 1.99 2.70 25.24
N LYS A 336 1.05 2.47 24.34
CA LYS A 336 1.21 1.57 23.19
C LYS A 336 0.82 2.27 21.90
N PHE A 337 1.68 2.15 20.88
CA PHE A 337 1.39 2.55 19.51
C PHE A 337 1.20 1.33 18.64
N ILE A 338 0.22 1.35 17.75
CA ILE A 338 0.02 0.35 16.71
C ILE A 338 -0.06 1.05 15.35
N ALA A 339 0.92 0.82 14.48
CA ALA A 339 0.88 1.28 13.10
C ALA A 339 0.44 0.14 12.18
N ALA A 340 -0.68 0.32 11.48
CA ALA A 340 -1.15 -0.62 10.47
C ALA A 340 -0.48 -0.31 9.11
N PRO A 341 -0.07 -1.34 8.34
CA PRO A 341 0.63 -1.11 7.08
C PRO A 341 -0.25 -0.32 6.10
N HIS A 342 0.35 0.65 5.43
CA HIS A 342 -0.30 1.34 4.33
C HIS A 342 -0.27 0.48 3.06
N LYS A 343 -1.29 0.61 2.24
CA LYS A 343 -1.49 -0.21 1.04
C LYS A 343 -0.34 -0.20 0.03
N ASP A 344 0.33 0.94 -0.06
CA ASP A 344 1.42 1.20 -1.00
C ASP A 344 2.78 1.29 -0.28
N SER A 345 2.82 1.05 1.04
CA SER A 345 4.05 1.06 1.83
C SER A 345 4.47 -0.34 2.21
N THR A 346 5.78 -0.57 2.24
CA THR A 346 6.38 -1.76 2.88
C THR A 346 7.25 -1.38 4.07
N PHE A 347 7.23 -0.11 4.46
CA PHE A 347 8.09 0.45 5.48
C PHE A 347 7.33 1.31 6.48
N PHE A 348 7.86 1.40 7.69
CA PHE A 348 7.49 2.40 8.68
C PHE A 348 8.75 2.79 9.45
N PHE A 349 8.87 4.07 9.82
CA PHE A 349 10.03 4.61 10.52
C PHE A 349 9.60 5.59 11.60
N VAL A 350 10.27 5.52 12.74
CA VAL A 350 10.07 6.43 13.87
C VAL A 350 11.43 6.76 14.44
N ASP A 351 11.69 8.00 14.78
CA ASP A 351 12.95 8.42 15.41
C ASP A 351 12.76 9.06 16.78
N GLU A 352 11.58 9.55 17.16
CA GLU A 352 11.34 10.05 18.53
C GLU A 352 9.86 9.97 18.92
N VAL A 353 9.58 9.73 20.20
CA VAL A 353 8.24 9.82 20.82
C VAL A 353 8.30 10.76 22.02
N TYR A 354 7.42 11.77 21.99
CA TYR A 354 7.32 12.78 23.03
C TYR A 354 6.01 12.65 23.80
N VAL A 355 6.10 12.65 25.13
CA VAL A 355 4.94 12.62 26.03
C VAL A 355 5.09 13.66 27.12
N SER A 356 4.17 14.60 27.25
CA SER A 356 4.19 15.63 28.30
C SER A 356 3.41 15.21 29.57
N PRO A 357 3.69 15.81 30.74
CA PRO A 357 2.85 15.68 31.92
C PRO A 357 1.42 16.20 31.68
N GLY A 358 0.43 15.40 32.04
CA GLY A 358 -0.98 15.73 31.91
C GLY A 358 -1.51 16.60 33.07
N LYS A 359 -2.61 17.31 32.80
CA LYS A 359 -3.44 18.00 33.81
C LYS A 359 -4.88 17.54 33.68
N ASN A 360 -5.59 17.42 34.80
CA ASN A 360 -7.00 16.97 34.85
C ASN A 360 -7.21 15.60 34.17
N CYS A 361 -6.31 14.66 34.45
CA CYS A 361 -6.29 13.35 33.83
C CYS A 361 -7.48 12.48 34.26
N VAL A 362 -8.07 11.76 33.30
CA VAL A 362 -9.06 10.71 33.56
C VAL A 362 -8.35 9.37 33.71
N SER A 363 -8.71 8.56 34.70
CA SER A 363 -8.14 7.21 34.83
C SER A 363 -8.50 6.36 33.63
N VAL A 364 -7.54 5.62 33.07
CA VAL A 364 -7.84 4.68 31.97
C VAL A 364 -8.78 3.54 32.40
N ASN A 365 -8.91 3.29 33.70
CA ASN A 365 -9.86 2.31 34.25
C ASN A 365 -11.33 2.76 34.12
N ASP A 366 -11.57 4.06 33.95
CA ASP A 366 -12.91 4.64 33.78
C ASP A 366 -13.31 4.75 32.29
N LEU A 367 -12.47 4.27 31.39
CA LEU A 367 -12.67 4.29 29.95
C LEU A 367 -12.90 2.86 29.41
N PRO A 368 -13.48 2.69 28.21
CA PRO A 368 -13.60 1.38 27.57
C PRO A 368 -12.22 0.76 27.33
N ARG A 369 -11.95 -0.34 28.05
CA ARG A 369 -10.69 -1.11 27.97
C ARG A 369 -10.89 -2.37 27.15
N PHE A 370 -9.84 -2.76 26.43
CA PHE A 370 -9.78 -4.00 25.65
C PHE A 370 -8.57 -4.79 26.10
N LYS A 371 -8.78 -6.08 26.36
CA LYS A 371 -7.72 -7.02 26.68
C LYS A 371 -7.44 -7.89 25.47
N GLY A 372 -6.17 -8.03 25.09
CA GLY A 372 -5.80 -8.90 23.97
C GLY A 372 -4.39 -8.67 23.41
N THR A 373 -4.06 -9.47 22.42
CA THR A 373 -2.86 -9.35 21.59
C THR A 373 -2.99 -8.17 20.62
N THR A 374 -1.86 -7.70 20.07
CA THR A 374 -1.86 -6.65 19.03
C THR A 374 -2.76 -6.99 17.84
N LYS A 375 -2.80 -8.26 17.42
CA LYS A 375 -3.68 -8.72 16.33
C LYS A 375 -5.16 -8.55 16.68
N GLU A 376 -5.56 -8.88 17.91
CA GLU A 376 -6.94 -8.69 18.37
C GLU A 376 -7.31 -7.21 18.44
N PHE A 377 -6.37 -6.33 18.82
CA PHE A 377 -6.58 -4.88 18.78
C PHE A 377 -6.79 -4.34 17.35
N ILE A 378 -5.97 -4.76 16.39
CA ILE A 378 -6.12 -4.35 14.98
C ILE A 378 -7.48 -4.80 14.44
N LYS A 379 -7.86 -6.04 14.75
CA LYS A 379 -9.16 -6.59 14.38
C LYS A 379 -10.30 -5.80 14.99
N TYR A 380 -10.20 -5.44 16.27
CA TYR A 380 -11.15 -4.56 16.94
C TYR A 380 -11.26 -3.19 16.24
N SER A 381 -10.14 -2.55 15.89
CA SER A 381 -10.10 -1.28 15.14
C SER A 381 -10.82 -1.42 13.79
N LYS A 382 -10.52 -2.49 13.05
CA LYS A 382 -11.20 -2.79 11.78
C LYS A 382 -12.71 -2.88 11.94
N PHE A 383 -13.21 -3.52 13.01
CA PHE A 383 -14.64 -3.57 13.28
C PHE A 383 -15.24 -2.22 13.66
N GLN A 384 -14.50 -1.37 14.40
CA GLN A 384 -14.93 0.00 14.69
C GLN A 384 -15.04 0.84 13.41
N THR A 385 -14.08 0.71 12.50
CA THR A 385 -14.15 1.29 11.16
C THR A 385 -15.33 0.73 10.37
N ARG A 386 -15.61 -0.57 10.46
CA ARG A 386 -16.79 -1.19 9.83
C ARG A 386 -18.10 -0.60 10.35
N ILE A 387 -18.25 -0.36 11.65
CA ILE A 387 -19.44 0.30 12.23
C ILE A 387 -19.65 1.70 11.62
N LYS A 388 -18.59 2.51 11.51
CA LYS A 388 -18.68 3.84 10.89
C LYS A 388 -19.12 3.75 9.42
N ASN A 389 -18.53 2.83 8.67
CA ASN A 389 -18.84 2.62 7.25
C ASN A 389 -20.26 2.10 7.05
N ASP A 390 -20.72 1.17 7.90
CA ASP A 390 -22.10 0.67 7.90
C ASP A 390 -23.09 1.79 8.21
N ALA A 391 -22.83 2.60 9.24
CA ALA A 391 -23.64 3.77 9.54
C ALA A 391 -23.69 4.77 8.37
N ALA A 392 -22.59 4.98 7.66
CA ALA A 392 -22.56 5.83 6.45
C ALA A 392 -23.47 5.30 5.34
N MET A 393 -23.47 3.98 5.10
CA MET A 393 -24.41 3.33 4.17
C MET A 393 -25.87 3.51 4.63
N ILE A 394 -26.15 3.35 5.93
CA ILE A 394 -27.49 3.57 6.48
C ILE A 394 -27.93 5.04 6.35
N ARG A 395 -27.04 6.02 6.51
CA ARG A 395 -27.35 7.44 6.27
C ARG A 395 -27.81 7.70 4.83
N GLU A 396 -27.16 7.07 3.85
CA GLU A 396 -27.64 7.16 2.47
C GLU A 396 -29.01 6.48 2.30
N ASN A 397 -29.24 5.35 2.97
CA ASN A 397 -30.55 4.68 2.94
C ASN A 397 -31.67 5.49 3.60
N ILE A 398 -31.39 6.28 4.65
CA ILE A 398 -32.33 7.25 5.23
C ILE A 398 -32.76 8.27 4.16
N ARG A 399 -31.81 8.78 3.38
CA ARG A 399 -32.08 9.70 2.26
C ARG A 399 -32.95 9.04 1.19
N LEU A 400 -32.65 7.80 0.83
CA LEU A 400 -33.39 7.03 -0.18
C LEU A 400 -34.81 6.65 0.26
N SER A 401 -35.02 6.39 1.56
CA SER A 401 -36.34 6.06 2.10
C SER A 401 -37.24 7.27 2.29
N GLY A 402 -36.67 8.49 2.29
CA GLY A 402 -37.38 9.72 2.67
C GLY A 402 -37.64 9.85 4.17
N SER A 403 -36.96 9.04 4.99
CA SER A 403 -37.09 9.07 6.45
C SER A 403 -36.49 10.34 7.05
N LYS A 404 -37.02 10.75 8.20
CA LYS A 404 -36.47 11.84 9.03
C LYS A 404 -35.68 11.34 10.25
N CYS A 405 -35.53 10.02 10.40
CA CYS A 405 -34.77 9.47 11.52
C CYS A 405 -33.26 9.73 11.37
N SER A 406 -32.51 9.53 12.46
CA SER A 406 -31.05 9.53 12.46
C SER A 406 -30.52 8.20 12.99
N VAL A 407 -29.41 7.74 12.41
CA VAL A 407 -28.67 6.55 12.85
C VAL A 407 -27.59 6.89 13.90
N ASP A 408 -27.31 8.16 14.15
CA ASP A 408 -26.13 8.59 14.93
C ASP A 408 -26.16 8.09 16.38
N ALA A 409 -27.34 8.05 17.01
CA ALA A 409 -27.50 7.52 18.36
C ALA A 409 -27.19 6.01 18.43
N LEU A 410 -27.63 5.26 17.41
CA LEU A 410 -27.34 3.82 17.30
C LEU A 410 -25.85 3.59 17.04
N GLU A 411 -25.23 4.35 16.12
CA GLU A 411 -23.79 4.26 15.89
C GLU A 411 -23.01 4.53 17.18
N MET A 412 -23.34 5.60 17.91
CA MET A 412 -22.66 5.95 19.16
C MET A 412 -22.83 4.86 20.22
N GLN A 413 -24.01 4.26 20.33
CA GLN A 413 -24.26 3.14 21.25
C GLN A 413 -23.39 1.93 20.88
N LEU A 414 -23.42 1.49 19.62
CA LEU A 414 -22.70 0.29 19.15
C LEU A 414 -21.18 0.46 19.27
N ARG A 415 -20.65 1.66 19.03
CA ARG A 415 -19.21 1.94 19.17
C ARG A 415 -18.72 1.90 20.62
N LYS A 416 -19.60 2.19 21.58
CA LYS A 416 -19.29 2.15 23.02
C LYS A 416 -19.39 0.74 23.62
N ASP A 417 -20.03 -0.19 22.93
CA ASP A 417 -20.24 -1.57 23.40
C ASP A 417 -19.26 -2.54 22.72
N PRO A 418 -18.24 -3.06 23.42
CA PRO A 418 -17.32 -4.06 22.88
C PRO A 418 -18.01 -5.33 22.37
N ALA A 419 -19.17 -5.71 22.94
CA ALA A 419 -19.89 -6.90 22.50
C ALA A 419 -20.47 -6.73 21.09
N SER A 420 -20.75 -5.49 20.68
CA SER A 420 -21.29 -5.17 19.35
C SER A 420 -20.35 -5.54 18.19
N VAL A 421 -19.04 -5.60 18.44
CA VAL A 421 -18.02 -5.95 17.43
C VAL A 421 -17.46 -7.37 17.56
N LYS A 422 -18.04 -8.20 18.43
CA LYS A 422 -17.63 -9.60 18.54
C LYS A 422 -18.02 -10.38 17.27
N GLN A 423 -17.04 -10.88 16.53
CA GLN A 423 -17.30 -11.68 15.33
C GLN A 423 -18.02 -12.98 15.70
N PHE A 424 -19.02 -13.37 14.89
CA PHE A 424 -19.78 -14.61 15.14
C PHE A 424 -18.96 -15.87 14.85
N ASP A 425 -18.25 -15.91 13.72
CA ASP A 425 -17.37 -17.00 13.30
C ASP A 425 -16.02 -16.43 12.84
N LEU A 426 -14.94 -16.81 13.52
CA LEU A 426 -13.59 -16.34 13.18
C LEU A 426 -13.10 -16.84 11.82
N LYS A 427 -13.70 -17.89 11.27
CA LYS A 427 -13.40 -18.44 9.95
C LYS A 427 -14.27 -17.88 8.83
N ASN A 428 -15.13 -16.89 9.11
CA ASN A 428 -15.98 -16.27 8.11
C ASN A 428 -16.08 -14.75 8.28
N SER A 429 -15.82 -13.98 7.21
CA SER A 429 -16.00 -12.52 7.19
C SER A 429 -17.30 -12.06 6.49
N GLU A 430 -18.28 -12.95 6.36
CA GLU A 430 -19.58 -12.68 5.75
C GLU A 430 -20.54 -11.92 6.65
N PHE A 431 -21.52 -11.28 6.01
CA PHE A 431 -22.65 -10.68 6.70
C PHE A 431 -23.62 -11.75 7.27
N PRO A 432 -24.15 -11.55 8.50
CA PRO A 432 -23.71 -10.55 9.47
C PRO A 432 -22.36 -10.96 10.07
N LEU A 433 -21.42 -10.01 10.11
CA LEU A 433 -20.08 -10.24 10.66
C LEU A 433 -20.11 -10.28 12.20
N ASN A 434 -20.93 -9.41 12.79
CA ASN A 434 -21.03 -9.15 14.22
C ASN A 434 -22.43 -8.64 14.61
N PRO A 435 -22.76 -8.54 15.92
CA PRO A 435 -24.05 -8.03 16.38
C PRO A 435 -24.39 -6.61 15.89
N ALA A 436 -23.40 -5.72 15.71
CA ALA A 436 -23.65 -4.37 15.20
C ALA A 436 -24.32 -4.36 13.82
N GLN A 437 -23.88 -5.25 12.92
CA GLN A 437 -24.49 -5.37 11.59
C GLN A 437 -25.94 -5.85 11.63
N ILE A 438 -26.30 -6.71 12.59
CA ILE A 438 -27.69 -7.10 12.82
C ILE A 438 -28.52 -5.88 13.24
N LYS A 439 -28.00 -5.03 14.14
CA LYS A 439 -28.70 -3.81 14.56
C LYS A 439 -28.87 -2.79 13.45
N PHE A 440 -27.88 -2.63 12.57
CA PHE A 440 -28.04 -1.81 11.36
C PHE A 440 -29.06 -2.40 10.38
N ALA A 441 -29.12 -3.73 10.24
CA ALA A 441 -30.13 -4.38 9.40
C ALA A 441 -31.55 -4.17 9.96
N GLU A 442 -31.74 -4.35 11.27
CA GLU A 442 -33.00 -4.04 11.96
C GLU A 442 -33.40 -2.56 11.78
N PHE A 443 -32.44 -1.64 11.77
CA PHE A 443 -32.70 -0.23 11.46
C PHE A 443 -33.12 -0.03 10.00
N GLN A 444 -32.39 -0.65 9.06
CA GLN A 444 -32.71 -0.62 7.63
C GLN A 444 -34.10 -1.18 7.33
N GLN A 445 -34.53 -2.22 8.06
CA GLN A 445 -35.89 -2.76 7.95
C GLN A 445 -36.96 -1.69 8.21
N LYS A 446 -36.74 -0.81 9.19
CA LYS A 446 -37.67 0.31 9.47
C LYS A 446 -37.71 1.29 8.30
N LEU A 447 -36.56 1.57 7.70
CA LEU A 447 -36.47 2.41 6.50
C LEU A 447 -37.23 1.79 5.32
N PHE A 448 -37.14 0.48 5.14
CA PHE A 448 -37.96 -0.24 4.15
C PHE A 448 -39.46 -0.07 4.44
N ALA A 449 -39.85 -0.21 5.71
CA ALA A 449 -41.24 -0.07 6.11
C ALA A 449 -41.78 1.35 5.86
N GLU A 450 -41.00 2.39 6.15
CA GLU A 450 -41.35 3.80 5.89
C GLU A 450 -41.42 4.11 4.39
N ALA A 451 -40.55 3.49 3.58
CA ALA A 451 -40.61 3.58 2.12
C ALA A 451 -41.75 2.75 1.49
N GLY A 452 -42.59 2.10 2.31
CA GLY A 452 -43.76 1.33 1.85
C GLY A 452 -43.47 -0.11 1.45
N TYR A 453 -42.24 -0.61 1.59
CA TYR A 453 -41.91 -2.00 1.29
C TYR A 453 -42.39 -2.96 2.39
N ARG A 454 -42.86 -4.15 2.01
CA ARG A 454 -43.38 -5.19 2.92
C ARG A 454 -43.02 -6.59 2.41
N GLY A 455 -42.85 -7.56 3.30
CA GLY A 455 -42.57 -8.94 2.91
C GLY A 455 -41.24 -9.10 2.17
N LEU A 456 -41.21 -10.06 1.24
CA LEU A 456 -40.10 -10.22 0.30
C LEU A 456 -40.20 -9.17 -0.80
N VAL A 457 -39.15 -8.36 -0.95
CA VAL A 457 -39.01 -7.37 -2.02
C VAL A 457 -38.10 -7.93 -3.10
N LEU A 458 -38.44 -7.74 -4.37
CA LEU A 458 -37.66 -8.21 -5.53
C LEU A 458 -37.39 -7.05 -6.49
N TRP A 459 -36.17 -6.90 -6.98
CA TRP A 459 -35.82 -5.93 -8.02
C TRP A 459 -34.68 -6.44 -8.90
N GLY A 460 -34.51 -5.82 -10.07
CA GLY A 460 -33.42 -6.12 -11.01
C GLY A 460 -32.18 -5.27 -10.76
N GLY A 461 -31.13 -5.53 -11.53
CA GLY A 461 -29.90 -4.75 -11.51
C GLY A 461 -28.91 -5.26 -12.56
N ASN A 462 -27.80 -4.54 -12.77
CA ASN A 462 -26.68 -5.09 -13.52
C ASN A 462 -25.91 -6.06 -12.62
N ARG A 463 -25.57 -7.23 -13.15
CA ARG A 463 -24.87 -8.31 -12.42
C ARG A 463 -23.47 -7.93 -11.93
N TRP A 464 -22.87 -6.90 -12.52
CA TRP A 464 -21.53 -6.39 -12.18
C TRP A 464 -21.56 -5.19 -11.24
N ASP A 465 -22.72 -4.60 -10.94
CA ASP A 465 -22.79 -3.48 -10.00
C ASP A 465 -22.38 -3.90 -8.59
N MET A 466 -21.81 -2.96 -7.85
CA MET A 466 -21.50 -3.18 -6.43
C MET A 466 -22.80 -3.50 -5.69
N PHE A 467 -22.76 -4.51 -4.82
CA PHE A 467 -23.94 -4.96 -4.08
C PHE A 467 -23.51 -5.38 -2.68
N HIS A 468 -24.31 -5.10 -1.67
CA HIS A 468 -24.02 -5.50 -0.30
C HIS A 468 -25.31 -5.65 0.52
N SER A 469 -25.22 -6.21 1.72
CA SER A 469 -26.40 -6.50 2.53
C SER A 469 -27.19 -5.27 3.00
N PHE A 470 -26.59 -4.08 2.96
CA PHE A 470 -27.27 -2.79 3.16
C PHE A 470 -27.76 -2.12 1.87
N GLN A 471 -27.92 -2.86 0.77
CA GLN A 471 -28.39 -2.28 -0.50
C GLN A 471 -29.87 -1.89 -0.39
N PHE A 472 -30.22 -0.65 -0.69
CA PHE A 472 -31.62 -0.22 -0.71
C PHE A 472 -32.34 -0.69 -1.99
N PRO A 473 -33.58 -1.21 -1.92
CA PRO A 473 -34.36 -1.62 -3.08
C PRO A 473 -34.62 -0.47 -4.06
N THR A 474 -34.58 -0.76 -5.35
CA THR A 474 -34.94 0.19 -6.42
C THR A 474 -36.23 -0.24 -7.11
N LYS A 475 -36.80 0.65 -7.93
CA LYS A 475 -38.00 0.35 -8.74
C LYS A 475 -37.68 -0.45 -10.02
N GLN A 476 -36.45 -0.90 -10.22
CA GLN A 476 -36.06 -1.63 -11.41
C GLN A 476 -36.71 -3.02 -11.44
N SER A 477 -37.36 -3.37 -12.55
CA SER A 477 -37.96 -4.69 -12.71
C SER A 477 -36.92 -5.80 -12.61
N ALA A 478 -37.23 -6.87 -11.87
CA ALA A 478 -36.43 -8.09 -11.84
C ALA A 478 -36.55 -8.92 -13.14
N ASN A 479 -37.54 -8.63 -13.99
CA ASN A 479 -37.67 -9.28 -15.29
C ASN A 479 -36.58 -8.76 -16.24
N THR A 480 -35.99 -9.67 -17.01
CA THR A 480 -34.92 -9.32 -17.95
C THR A 480 -35.04 -10.11 -19.26
N THR A 481 -34.27 -9.70 -20.27
CA THR A 481 -34.12 -10.42 -21.53
C THR A 481 -32.64 -10.64 -21.78
N LEU A 482 -32.28 -11.89 -22.10
CA LEU A 482 -30.94 -12.30 -22.47
C LEU A 482 -30.96 -12.75 -23.93
N LYS A 483 -30.30 -12.00 -24.80
CA LYS A 483 -29.98 -12.51 -26.14
C LYS A 483 -28.81 -13.46 -26.00
N MET A 484 -28.89 -14.62 -26.63
CA MET A 484 -27.87 -15.65 -26.53
C MET A 484 -27.73 -16.39 -27.86
N THR A 485 -26.53 -16.89 -28.12
CA THR A 485 -26.25 -17.84 -29.19
C THR A 485 -26.09 -19.23 -28.56
N PRO A 486 -26.74 -20.29 -29.07
CA PRO A 486 -26.55 -21.66 -28.61
C PRO A 486 -25.07 -22.04 -28.39
N GLY A 487 -24.71 -22.42 -27.17
CA GLY A 487 -23.33 -22.71 -26.73
C GLY A 487 -22.65 -21.61 -25.91
N GLU A 488 -23.26 -20.45 -25.77
CA GLU A 488 -22.79 -19.31 -24.97
C GLU A 488 -23.25 -19.41 -23.51
N THR A 489 -22.49 -18.78 -22.60
CA THR A 489 -22.85 -18.61 -21.19
C THR A 489 -23.34 -17.19 -20.91
N ARG A 490 -24.49 -16.97 -20.28
CA ARG A 490 -24.86 -15.63 -19.78
C ARG A 490 -25.49 -15.71 -18.41
N SER A 491 -25.34 -14.61 -17.69
CA SER A 491 -25.85 -14.51 -16.33
C SER A 491 -26.78 -13.33 -16.13
N PHE A 492 -27.66 -13.44 -15.14
CA PHE A 492 -28.50 -12.34 -14.67
C PHE A 492 -28.70 -12.45 -13.17
N VAL A 493 -29.23 -11.38 -12.56
CA VAL A 493 -29.44 -11.31 -11.12
C VAL A 493 -30.89 -11.01 -10.77
N VAL A 494 -31.32 -11.53 -9.64
CA VAL A 494 -32.53 -11.07 -8.93
C VAL A 494 -32.09 -10.63 -7.55
N ASN A 495 -32.30 -9.36 -7.26
CA ASN A 495 -32.04 -8.81 -5.94
C ASN A 495 -33.27 -9.01 -5.06
N THR A 496 -33.02 -9.29 -3.78
CA THR A 496 -34.03 -9.60 -2.78
C THR A 496 -33.79 -8.79 -1.52
N ALA A 497 -34.85 -8.45 -0.79
CA ALA A 497 -34.73 -7.87 0.54
C ALA A 497 -35.87 -8.34 1.45
N ASN A 498 -35.56 -8.50 2.73
CA ASN A 498 -36.54 -8.81 3.76
C ASN A 498 -37.04 -7.52 4.42
N ALA A 499 -38.25 -7.09 4.05
CA ALA A 499 -38.90 -5.92 4.66
C ALA A 499 -39.74 -6.27 5.90
N ASN A 500 -39.72 -7.52 6.38
CA ASN A 500 -40.39 -7.93 7.62
C ASN A 500 -39.47 -7.75 8.84
N THR A 501 -40.08 -7.66 10.02
CA THR A 501 -39.37 -7.51 11.31
C THR A 501 -38.71 -8.80 11.80
N GLY A 502 -39.10 -9.96 11.28
CA GLY A 502 -38.54 -11.27 11.61
C GLY A 502 -37.63 -11.83 10.52
N LYS A 503 -36.79 -12.80 10.88
CA LYS A 503 -36.01 -13.57 9.89
C LYS A 503 -36.95 -14.23 8.87
N MET A 504 -36.53 -14.30 7.63
CA MET A 504 -37.29 -14.87 6.52
C MET A 504 -36.49 -15.99 5.86
N MET A 505 -37.09 -17.17 5.73
CA MET A 505 -36.58 -18.21 4.84
C MET A 505 -37.21 -18.01 3.45
N VAL A 506 -36.42 -17.55 2.49
CA VAL A 506 -36.87 -17.36 1.12
C VAL A 506 -36.87 -18.72 0.42
N LYS A 507 -38.00 -19.10 -0.17
CA LYS A 507 -38.13 -20.34 -0.96
C LYS A 507 -38.59 -20.01 -2.37
N PHE A 508 -37.96 -20.63 -3.36
CA PHE A 508 -38.33 -20.45 -4.77
C PHE A 508 -38.03 -21.68 -5.61
N SER A 509 -38.69 -21.81 -6.75
CA SER A 509 -38.41 -22.83 -7.77
C SER A 509 -38.00 -22.16 -9.08
N VAL A 510 -37.19 -22.85 -9.87
CA VAL A 510 -36.75 -22.40 -11.20
C VAL A 510 -37.27 -23.38 -12.24
N SER A 511 -37.99 -22.88 -13.23
CA SER A 511 -38.44 -23.66 -14.39
C SER A 511 -37.81 -23.10 -15.66
N ALA A 512 -37.08 -23.94 -16.38
CA ALA A 512 -36.40 -23.61 -17.63
C ALA A 512 -36.26 -24.87 -18.50
N PRO A 513 -36.19 -24.74 -19.84
CA PRO A 513 -35.97 -25.89 -20.74
C PRO A 513 -34.51 -26.33 -20.83
N PHE A 514 -33.62 -25.71 -20.05
CA PHE A 514 -32.19 -26.00 -19.98
C PHE A 514 -31.68 -25.82 -18.54
N PRO A 515 -30.50 -26.38 -18.19
CA PRO A 515 -29.92 -26.20 -16.87
C PRO A 515 -29.68 -24.73 -16.53
N VAL A 516 -30.00 -24.35 -15.29
CA VAL A 516 -29.73 -23.04 -14.71
C VAL A 516 -28.99 -23.25 -13.41
N GLU A 517 -27.78 -22.70 -13.31
CA GLU A 517 -27.03 -22.68 -12.06
C GLU A 517 -27.50 -21.49 -11.22
N VAL A 518 -27.76 -21.75 -9.93
CA VAL A 518 -28.29 -20.76 -9.00
C VAL A 518 -27.30 -20.57 -7.87
N ASN A 519 -26.88 -19.32 -7.66
CA ASN A 519 -25.91 -18.98 -6.62
C ASN A 519 -26.45 -17.83 -5.77
N GLU A 520 -26.24 -17.89 -4.46
CA GLU A 520 -26.34 -16.72 -3.59
C GLU A 520 -25.02 -15.95 -3.68
N THR A 521 -25.06 -14.63 -3.87
CA THR A 521 -23.85 -13.80 -3.79
C THR A 521 -23.62 -13.41 -2.34
N LYS A 522 -22.55 -13.92 -1.72
CA LYS A 522 -22.28 -13.63 -0.30
C LYS A 522 -21.56 -12.30 -0.13
N THR A 523 -22.15 -11.42 0.68
CA THR A 523 -21.52 -10.18 1.13
C THR A 523 -20.48 -10.49 2.19
N SER A 524 -19.23 -10.07 1.97
CA SER A 524 -18.13 -10.25 2.92
C SER A 524 -17.31 -8.97 3.08
N VAL A 525 -16.53 -8.92 4.16
CA VAL A 525 -15.56 -7.85 4.42
C VAL A 525 -14.14 -8.38 4.15
N ASP A 526 -13.38 -7.66 3.31
CA ASP A 526 -11.97 -7.96 3.04
C ASP A 526 -11.03 -7.30 4.07
N SER A 527 -9.72 -7.55 3.95
CA SER A 527 -8.70 -6.99 4.84
C SER A 527 -8.58 -5.46 4.84
N ASN A 528 -9.16 -4.79 3.84
CA ASN A 528 -9.23 -3.34 3.69
C ASN A 528 -10.61 -2.77 4.08
N ASN A 529 -11.43 -3.53 4.78
CA ASN A 529 -12.80 -3.14 5.14
C ASN A 529 -13.75 -2.93 3.95
N PHE A 530 -13.41 -3.43 2.75
CA PHE A 530 -14.29 -3.38 1.59
C PHE A 530 -15.44 -4.37 1.76
N PHE A 531 -16.67 -3.87 1.78
CA PHE A 531 -17.89 -4.64 2.05
C PHE A 531 -18.71 -4.79 0.78
N ASN A 532 -18.68 -5.98 0.19
CA ASN A 532 -19.30 -6.23 -1.12
C ASN A 532 -19.62 -7.72 -1.30
N ALA A 533 -20.67 -8.01 -2.08
CA ALA A 533 -21.07 -9.35 -2.46
C ALA A 533 -20.28 -9.80 -3.69
N ASN A 534 -19.44 -10.83 -3.58
CA ASN A 534 -18.61 -11.25 -4.72
C ASN A 534 -18.46 -12.77 -4.84
N ARG A 535 -18.37 -13.48 -3.71
CA ARG A 535 -18.33 -14.95 -3.67
C ARG A 535 -19.67 -15.52 -4.14
N LEU A 536 -19.64 -16.44 -5.10
CA LEU A 536 -20.82 -17.18 -5.57
C LEU A 536 -20.93 -18.47 -4.76
N GLN A 537 -21.95 -18.54 -3.90
CA GLN A 537 -22.27 -19.73 -3.11
C GLN A 537 -23.34 -20.54 -3.86
N PRO A 538 -23.01 -21.73 -4.40
CA PRO A 538 -24.00 -22.55 -5.09
C PRO A 538 -25.15 -22.95 -4.17
N LEU A 539 -26.38 -22.75 -4.63
CA LEU A 539 -27.59 -23.24 -3.99
C LEU A 539 -28.01 -24.55 -4.65
N LYS A 540 -28.26 -25.58 -3.84
CA LYS A 540 -28.78 -26.87 -4.32
C LYS A 540 -30.28 -26.93 -4.05
N ALA A 541 -31.05 -27.31 -5.07
CA ALA A 541 -32.47 -27.54 -4.90
C ALA A 541 -32.72 -28.75 -3.98
N GLN A 542 -33.58 -28.58 -2.98
CA GLN A 542 -34.10 -29.64 -2.12
C GLN A 542 -35.58 -29.82 -2.44
N GLY A 543 -35.98 -31.01 -2.91
CA GLY A 543 -37.37 -31.25 -3.33
C GLY A 543 -37.85 -30.32 -4.46
N GLY A 544 -36.95 -29.90 -5.37
CA GLY A 544 -37.27 -28.97 -6.47
C GLY A 544 -37.34 -27.49 -6.08
N GLN A 545 -37.04 -27.14 -4.82
CA GLN A 545 -37.00 -25.76 -4.34
C GLN A 545 -35.60 -25.36 -3.86
N TYR A 546 -35.22 -24.13 -4.14
CA TYR A 546 -34.05 -23.46 -3.59
C TYR A 546 -34.47 -22.67 -2.36
N GLN A 547 -33.56 -22.56 -1.39
CA GLN A 547 -33.80 -21.78 -0.18
C GLN A 547 -32.54 -21.09 0.33
N PHE A 548 -32.74 -19.94 0.96
CA PHE A 548 -31.72 -19.20 1.71
C PHE A 548 -32.41 -18.30 2.76
N ASP A 549 -31.67 -17.85 3.76
CA ASP A 549 -32.19 -17.04 4.86
C ASP A 549 -31.86 -15.56 4.67
N LEU A 550 -32.77 -14.70 5.12
CA LEU A 550 -32.60 -13.24 5.20
C LEU A 550 -32.94 -12.73 6.59
N LEU A 551 -32.04 -11.94 7.17
CA LEU A 551 -32.31 -11.17 8.39
C LEU A 551 -33.29 -10.03 8.13
N PRO A 552 -33.96 -9.49 9.17
CA PRO A 552 -34.75 -8.27 9.03
C PRO A 552 -33.92 -7.14 8.41
N GLY A 553 -34.43 -6.58 7.32
CA GLY A 553 -33.78 -5.50 6.58
C GLY A 553 -32.58 -5.92 5.74
N GLU A 554 -32.18 -7.19 5.72
CA GLU A 554 -31.10 -7.65 4.85
C GLU A 554 -31.53 -7.66 3.38
N SER A 555 -30.63 -7.20 2.52
CA SER A 555 -30.67 -7.38 1.08
C SER A 555 -29.70 -8.48 0.63
N SER A 556 -30.10 -9.34 -0.29
CA SER A 556 -29.22 -10.35 -0.90
C SER A 556 -29.46 -10.43 -2.41
N GLN A 557 -28.46 -10.88 -3.15
CA GLN A 557 -28.53 -11.03 -4.61
C GLN A 557 -28.40 -12.50 -4.98
N ILE A 558 -29.31 -12.96 -5.84
CA ILE A 558 -29.28 -14.30 -6.42
C ILE A 558 -28.73 -14.17 -7.84
N PHE A 559 -27.64 -14.87 -8.11
CA PHE A 559 -26.94 -14.89 -9.40
C PHE A 559 -27.30 -16.17 -10.16
N PHE A 560 -27.92 -16.01 -11.32
CA PHE A 560 -28.33 -17.10 -12.20
C PHE A 560 -27.39 -17.18 -13.38
N ARG A 561 -26.79 -18.35 -13.61
CA ARG A 561 -25.92 -18.63 -14.74
C ARG A 561 -26.58 -19.63 -15.68
N ILE A 562 -26.64 -19.28 -16.96
CA ILE A 562 -27.26 -20.07 -18.02
C ILE A 562 -26.18 -20.43 -19.04
N VAL A 563 -25.99 -21.73 -19.27
CA VAL A 563 -25.28 -22.23 -20.45
C VAL A 563 -26.34 -22.68 -21.45
N LEU A 564 -26.53 -21.92 -22.52
CA LEU A 564 -27.54 -22.26 -23.51
C LEU A 564 -27.08 -23.50 -24.28
N PRO A 565 -27.84 -24.62 -24.31
CA PRO A 565 -27.40 -25.82 -25.00
C PRO A 565 -27.10 -25.56 -26.48
N ARG A 566 -26.01 -26.14 -27.00
CA ARG A 566 -25.58 -25.94 -28.41
C ARG A 566 -26.61 -26.43 -29.45
N ASN A 567 -27.53 -27.30 -29.05
CA ASN A 567 -28.61 -27.81 -29.87
C ASN A 567 -29.94 -27.07 -29.65
N ALA A 568 -29.97 -26.03 -28.82
CA ALA A 568 -31.14 -25.17 -28.68
C ALA A 568 -31.49 -24.57 -30.05
N LYS A 569 -32.78 -24.54 -30.37
CA LYS A 569 -33.27 -23.95 -31.62
C LYS A 569 -33.42 -22.44 -31.44
N ALA A 570 -33.44 -21.70 -32.54
CA ALA A 570 -33.81 -20.29 -32.51
C ALA A 570 -35.22 -20.14 -31.93
N GLY A 571 -35.41 -19.17 -31.03
CA GLY A 571 -36.68 -19.00 -30.32
C GLY A 571 -36.55 -18.18 -29.05
N THR A 572 -37.67 -18.03 -28.33
CA THR A 572 -37.70 -17.41 -27.00
C THR A 572 -38.07 -18.44 -25.95
N TYR A 573 -37.23 -18.58 -24.93
CA TYR A 573 -37.40 -19.53 -23.84
C TYR A 573 -37.57 -18.78 -22.51
N PRO A 574 -38.65 -19.02 -21.75
CA PRO A 574 -38.79 -18.44 -20.42
C PRO A 574 -37.95 -19.21 -19.40
N VAL A 575 -37.22 -18.47 -18.57
CA VAL A 575 -36.70 -18.94 -17.29
C VAL A 575 -37.55 -18.29 -16.20
N THR A 576 -38.41 -19.09 -15.58
CA THR A 576 -39.39 -18.61 -14.59
C THR A 576 -38.94 -18.95 -13.18
N ILE A 577 -38.78 -17.93 -12.35
CA ILE A 577 -38.51 -18.05 -10.91
C ILE A 577 -39.82 -17.80 -10.16
N LYS A 578 -40.34 -18.82 -9.48
CA LYS A 578 -41.57 -18.72 -8.68
C LYS A 578 -41.21 -18.75 -7.20
N PHE A 579 -41.49 -17.66 -6.49
CA PHE A 579 -41.30 -17.55 -5.05
C PHE A 579 -42.53 -18.09 -4.31
N ALA A 580 -42.31 -18.61 -3.09
CA ALA A 580 -43.37 -19.23 -2.29
C ALA A 580 -44.49 -18.25 -1.88
N ASP A 581 -44.23 -16.94 -1.89
CA ASP A 581 -45.22 -15.88 -1.62
C ASP A 581 -46.05 -15.49 -2.87
N GLY A 582 -45.91 -16.24 -3.96
CA GLY A 582 -46.64 -16.04 -5.21
C GLY A 582 -45.97 -15.07 -6.20
N LYS A 583 -44.88 -14.39 -5.83
CA LYS A 583 -44.15 -13.53 -6.77
C LYS A 583 -43.48 -14.36 -7.87
N VAL A 584 -43.46 -13.81 -9.09
CA VAL A 584 -42.86 -14.46 -10.26
C VAL A 584 -41.93 -13.49 -10.96
N VAL A 585 -40.71 -13.95 -11.23
CA VAL A 585 -39.72 -13.26 -12.07
C VAL A 585 -39.48 -14.10 -13.32
N THR A 586 -39.37 -13.45 -14.47
CA THR A 586 -39.09 -14.11 -15.75
C THR A 586 -37.90 -13.47 -16.44
N ALA A 587 -36.89 -14.30 -16.73
CA ALA A 587 -35.84 -13.96 -17.69
C ALA A 587 -36.16 -14.60 -19.04
N LYS A 588 -36.27 -13.80 -20.11
CA LYS A 588 -36.52 -14.29 -21.47
C LYS A 588 -35.20 -14.54 -22.18
N VAL A 589 -34.89 -15.79 -22.50
CA VAL A 589 -33.72 -16.14 -23.33
C VAL A 589 -34.11 -16.14 -24.79
N GLN A 590 -33.59 -15.20 -25.57
CA GLN A 590 -33.75 -15.11 -27.02
C GLN A 590 -32.55 -15.78 -27.70
N ALA A 591 -32.78 -16.99 -28.23
CA ALA A 591 -31.78 -17.77 -28.95
C ALA A 591 -31.83 -17.46 -30.46
N ASN A 592 -30.68 -17.21 -31.07
CA ASN A 592 -30.55 -17.14 -32.54
C ASN A 592 -30.34 -18.53 -33.17
N ALA A 593 -30.24 -18.57 -34.49
CA ALA A 593 -29.99 -19.80 -35.24
C ALA A 593 -28.51 -20.20 -35.35
N LEU A 594 -27.60 -19.40 -34.79
CA LEU A 594 -26.15 -19.65 -34.86
C LEU A 594 -25.71 -20.65 -33.79
N LYS A 595 -24.47 -21.14 -33.88
CA LYS A 595 -23.81 -21.84 -32.77
C LYS A 595 -22.53 -21.15 -32.39
N PHE A 596 -22.36 -20.93 -31.10
CA PHE A 596 -21.17 -20.33 -30.51
C PHE A 596 -19.97 -21.26 -30.75
N PRO A 597 -18.71 -20.80 -30.84
CA PRO A 597 -17.55 -21.69 -30.96
C PRO A 597 -17.39 -22.59 -29.71
N THR A 598 -16.83 -23.79 -29.88
CA THR A 598 -16.54 -24.72 -28.75
C THR A 598 -15.26 -24.37 -28.00
N SER A 599 -14.37 -23.58 -28.62
CA SER A 599 -13.16 -23.03 -28.03
C SER A 599 -13.13 -21.54 -28.36
N LEU A 600 -12.89 -20.71 -27.36
CA LEU A 600 -12.68 -19.28 -27.59
C LEU A 600 -11.34 -19.06 -28.31
N SER A 601 -11.27 -17.97 -29.07
CA SER A 601 -10.15 -17.57 -29.92
C SER A 601 -9.01 -16.94 -29.12
N ALA A 602 -9.33 -16.15 -28.09
CA ALA A 602 -8.35 -15.54 -27.19
C ALA A 602 -7.83 -16.56 -26.17
N GLU A 603 -6.51 -16.75 -26.12
CA GLU A 603 -5.83 -17.55 -25.08
C GLU A 603 -6.18 -16.98 -23.69
N TYR A 604 -6.36 -17.85 -22.70
CA TYR A 604 -6.56 -17.47 -21.30
C TYR A 604 -5.76 -18.39 -20.39
N GLY A 605 -4.83 -17.79 -19.65
CA GLY A 605 -4.06 -18.46 -18.61
C GLY A 605 -3.85 -17.59 -17.39
N THR A 606 -3.59 -18.23 -16.26
CA THR A 606 -3.14 -17.60 -15.02
C THR A 606 -1.80 -18.21 -14.63
N TRP A 607 -0.92 -17.52 -13.89
CA TRP A 607 0.22 -18.25 -13.32
C TRP A 607 -0.29 -19.15 -12.21
N ASP A 608 -0.50 -20.41 -12.57
CA ASP A 608 -1.10 -21.40 -11.69
C ASP A 608 -0.03 -22.09 -10.84
N TYR A 609 1.16 -22.37 -11.40
CA TYR A 609 2.29 -23.02 -10.74
C TYR A 609 1.91 -24.24 -9.92
N LEU A 610 0.92 -24.99 -10.41
CA LEU A 610 0.35 -26.12 -9.70
C LEU A 610 1.28 -27.34 -9.69
N ASN A 611 2.44 -27.25 -10.34
CA ASN A 611 3.56 -28.19 -10.21
C ASN A 611 4.45 -27.91 -9.00
N ASN A 612 4.31 -26.75 -8.34
CA ASN A 612 5.12 -26.34 -7.19
C ASN A 612 4.22 -25.77 -6.08
N PHE A 613 3.44 -26.63 -5.41
CA PHE A 613 2.53 -26.21 -4.35
C PHE A 613 3.24 -25.32 -3.31
N GLY A 614 2.63 -24.18 -2.98
CA GLY A 614 3.15 -23.24 -1.99
C GLY A 614 4.15 -22.19 -2.52
N CYS A 615 4.64 -22.28 -3.77
CA CYS A 615 5.66 -21.34 -4.26
C CYS A 615 5.15 -19.89 -4.42
N HIS A 616 3.86 -19.72 -4.74
CA HIS A 616 3.25 -18.41 -4.95
C HIS A 616 1.78 -18.32 -4.49
N GLY A 617 1.34 -19.22 -3.61
CA GLY A 617 -0.04 -19.22 -3.13
C GLY A 617 -0.29 -20.24 -2.03
N ASN A 618 -1.18 -19.89 -1.09
CA ASN A 618 -1.50 -20.71 0.09
C ASN A 618 -2.86 -21.41 -0.03
N ALA A 619 -3.42 -21.52 -1.24
CA ALA A 619 -4.83 -21.90 -1.39
C ALA A 619 -5.09 -23.13 -2.27
N VAL A 620 -4.16 -23.52 -3.17
CA VAL A 620 -4.28 -24.76 -3.95
C VAL A 620 -3.20 -25.75 -3.53
N PHE A 621 -3.65 -26.93 -3.10
CA PHE A 621 -2.82 -28.04 -2.63
C PHE A 621 -3.28 -29.36 -3.25
N ALA A 622 -2.60 -30.47 -2.92
CA ALA A 622 -2.92 -31.79 -3.48
C ALA A 622 -4.39 -32.22 -3.26
N ASN A 623 -5.00 -31.85 -2.14
CA ASN A 623 -6.36 -32.23 -1.75
C ASN A 623 -7.47 -31.51 -2.55
N ASN A 624 -7.24 -30.29 -3.03
CA ASN A 624 -8.22 -29.50 -3.82
C ASN A 624 -7.80 -29.30 -5.28
N PHE A 625 -6.61 -29.77 -5.68
CA PHE A 625 -6.08 -29.66 -7.04
C PHE A 625 -7.05 -30.19 -8.12
N LYS A 626 -7.71 -31.34 -7.89
CA LYS A 626 -8.68 -31.90 -8.86
C LYS A 626 -9.86 -30.94 -9.10
N ARG A 627 -10.33 -30.28 -8.03
CA ARG A 627 -11.40 -29.29 -8.15
C ARG A 627 -10.91 -28.03 -8.87
N ALA A 628 -9.71 -27.55 -8.56
CA ALA A 628 -9.09 -26.43 -9.25
C ALA A 628 -8.98 -26.72 -10.76
N LEU A 629 -8.45 -27.89 -11.14
CA LEU A 629 -8.33 -28.29 -12.55
C LEU A 629 -9.69 -28.38 -13.25
N SER A 630 -10.73 -28.91 -12.58
CA SER A 630 -12.10 -28.90 -13.12
C SER A 630 -12.57 -27.47 -13.40
N LEU A 631 -12.40 -26.55 -12.44
CA LEU A 631 -12.78 -25.15 -12.63
C LEU A 631 -11.99 -24.48 -13.76
N MET A 632 -10.68 -24.76 -13.88
CA MET A 632 -9.89 -24.27 -15.02
C MET A 632 -10.51 -24.71 -16.36
N ARG A 633 -11.02 -25.96 -16.45
CA ARG A 633 -11.71 -26.45 -17.65
C ARG A 633 -13.09 -25.81 -17.85
N ASP A 634 -13.87 -25.69 -16.77
CA ASP A 634 -15.22 -25.11 -16.81
C ASP A 634 -15.19 -23.65 -17.29
N TYR A 635 -14.15 -22.89 -16.94
CA TYR A 635 -13.92 -21.50 -17.39
C TYR A 635 -13.06 -21.40 -18.67
N GLN A 636 -12.84 -22.51 -19.37
CA GLN A 636 -12.09 -22.60 -20.62
C GLN A 636 -10.70 -21.94 -20.56
N MET A 637 -9.98 -22.17 -19.46
CA MET A 637 -8.54 -21.88 -19.40
C MET A 637 -7.81 -22.87 -20.30
N ASP A 638 -7.09 -22.34 -21.27
CA ASP A 638 -6.44 -23.10 -22.33
C ASP A 638 -4.92 -22.93 -22.36
N LEU A 639 -4.39 -22.03 -21.53
CA LEU A 639 -2.97 -21.86 -21.23
C LEU A 639 -2.68 -22.16 -19.74
N CYS A 640 -1.76 -23.09 -19.46
CA CYS A 640 -1.24 -23.35 -18.11
C CYS A 640 0.23 -22.97 -17.97
N TRP A 641 0.66 -22.63 -16.75
CA TRP A 641 1.99 -22.14 -16.43
C TRP A 641 2.77 -23.11 -15.54
N GLY A 642 3.91 -23.59 -16.03
CA GLY A 642 4.88 -24.35 -15.27
C GLY A 642 5.89 -23.46 -14.58
N HIS A 643 6.08 -23.68 -13.27
CA HIS A 643 7.15 -23.04 -12.49
C HIS A 643 8.54 -23.51 -12.99
N GLU A 644 9.60 -22.73 -12.72
CA GLU A 644 10.99 -23.00 -13.14
C GLU A 644 11.52 -24.40 -12.74
N ILE A 645 10.89 -25.05 -11.76
CA ILE A 645 11.24 -26.41 -11.36
C ILE A 645 10.87 -27.47 -12.41
N ALA A 646 9.95 -27.17 -13.34
CA ALA A 646 9.63 -28.03 -14.48
C ALA A 646 10.77 -28.05 -15.51
N LEU A 647 11.63 -27.04 -15.52
CA LEU A 647 12.76 -26.99 -16.44
C LEU A 647 13.93 -27.84 -15.90
N PRO A 648 14.50 -28.74 -16.72
CA PRO A 648 15.70 -29.49 -16.36
C PRO A 648 16.85 -28.58 -15.93
N PHE A 649 17.56 -28.98 -14.88
CA PHE A 649 18.76 -28.24 -14.48
C PHE A 649 19.90 -28.50 -15.48
N ALA A 650 20.62 -27.44 -15.87
CA ALA A 650 21.75 -27.52 -16.78
C ALA A 650 22.99 -26.90 -16.12
N ARG A 651 24.04 -27.71 -15.95
CA ARG A 651 25.31 -27.27 -15.37
C ARG A 651 26.35 -26.98 -16.44
N PRO A 652 27.37 -26.15 -16.14
CA PRO A 652 28.42 -25.83 -17.11
C PRO A 652 29.16 -27.07 -17.65
N ASP A 653 29.34 -28.10 -16.81
CA ASP A 653 30.04 -29.35 -17.17
C ASP A 653 29.25 -30.28 -18.12
N MET A 654 28.01 -29.90 -18.45
CA MET A 654 27.16 -30.64 -19.39
C MET A 654 27.35 -30.20 -20.84
N PHE A 655 28.14 -29.14 -21.07
CA PHE A 655 28.40 -28.58 -22.38
C PHE A 655 29.87 -28.73 -22.75
N ASP A 656 30.15 -28.96 -24.02
CA ASP A 656 31.52 -28.88 -24.55
C ASP A 656 31.96 -27.43 -24.78
N ALA A 657 33.19 -27.25 -25.27
CA ALA A 657 33.77 -25.94 -25.59
C ALA A 657 33.01 -25.19 -26.70
N ASN A 658 32.25 -25.90 -27.55
CA ASN A 658 31.45 -25.31 -28.62
C ASN A 658 30.02 -24.96 -28.15
N GLY A 659 29.68 -25.26 -26.89
CA GLY A 659 28.36 -25.03 -26.32
C GLY A 659 27.33 -26.11 -26.66
N LYS A 660 27.76 -27.26 -27.18
CA LYS A 660 26.89 -28.41 -27.43
C LYS A 660 26.66 -29.18 -26.14
N LEU A 661 25.42 -29.55 -25.88
CA LEU A 661 25.04 -30.41 -24.75
C LEU A 661 25.57 -31.84 -24.98
N VAL A 662 26.43 -32.32 -24.08
CA VAL A 662 27.09 -33.64 -24.16
C VAL A 662 26.69 -34.59 -23.02
N LYS A 663 26.01 -34.10 -21.99
CA LYS A 663 25.42 -34.91 -20.91
C LYS A 663 23.89 -34.83 -20.95
N PRO A 664 23.16 -35.91 -20.63
CA PRO A 664 21.70 -35.92 -20.67
C PRO A 664 21.08 -35.00 -19.61
N LEU A 665 19.93 -34.40 -19.93
CA LEU A 665 19.10 -33.64 -19.00
C LEU A 665 18.15 -34.57 -18.23
N ASP A 666 17.85 -34.21 -16.98
CA ASP A 666 16.80 -34.87 -16.19
C ASP A 666 15.44 -34.19 -16.43
N PHE A 667 14.57 -34.87 -17.17
CA PHE A 667 13.23 -34.40 -17.53
C PHE A 667 12.13 -34.80 -16.54
N THR A 668 12.45 -35.45 -15.43
CA THR A 668 11.45 -36.02 -14.49
C THR A 668 10.39 -35.00 -14.06
N LYS A 669 10.80 -33.76 -13.73
CA LYS A 669 9.88 -32.70 -13.30
C LYS A 669 9.04 -32.12 -14.44
N LEU A 670 9.61 -32.05 -15.64
CA LEU A 670 8.86 -31.66 -16.84
C LEU A 670 7.76 -32.68 -17.13
N ASP A 671 8.11 -33.97 -17.09
CA ASP A 671 7.20 -35.07 -17.38
C ASP A 671 6.05 -35.15 -16.38
N GLN A 672 6.35 -34.97 -15.08
CA GLN A 672 5.32 -34.88 -14.04
C GLN A 672 4.33 -33.76 -14.32
N TRP A 673 4.82 -32.55 -14.64
CA TRP A 673 3.96 -31.41 -14.90
C TRP A 673 3.13 -31.57 -16.18
N LEU A 674 3.73 -32.00 -17.30
CA LEU A 674 3.00 -32.20 -18.56
C LEU A 674 1.92 -33.28 -18.44
N ASN A 675 2.19 -34.35 -17.69
CA ASN A 675 1.18 -35.37 -17.40
C ASN A 675 0.05 -34.84 -16.51
N GLN A 676 0.39 -34.07 -15.46
CA GLN A 676 -0.59 -33.45 -14.56
C GLN A 676 -1.49 -32.43 -15.28
N MET A 677 -0.90 -31.66 -16.21
CA MET A 677 -1.57 -30.61 -17.00
C MET A 677 -1.92 -31.08 -18.41
N LYS A 678 -2.18 -32.38 -18.60
CA LYS A 678 -2.53 -32.92 -19.91
C LYS A 678 -3.83 -32.30 -20.45
N GLY A 679 -3.86 -31.99 -21.74
CA GLY A 679 -5.04 -31.51 -22.44
C GLY A 679 -5.23 -29.99 -22.47
N PHE A 680 -4.27 -29.20 -21.96
CA PHE A 680 -4.23 -27.77 -22.26
C PHE A 680 -3.83 -27.55 -23.73
N LYS A 681 -4.30 -26.46 -24.34
CA LYS A 681 -4.01 -26.10 -25.74
C LYS A 681 -2.64 -25.44 -25.89
N ARG A 682 -2.18 -24.80 -24.81
CA ARG A 682 -0.93 -24.05 -24.71
C ARG A 682 -0.26 -24.30 -23.37
N TYR A 683 1.07 -24.25 -23.38
CA TYR A 683 1.91 -24.50 -22.21
C TYR A 683 2.92 -23.35 -22.07
N ALA A 684 2.85 -22.59 -20.98
CA ALA A 684 3.87 -21.59 -20.66
C ALA A 684 4.86 -22.16 -19.63
N LEU A 685 6.14 -21.87 -19.81
CA LEU A 685 7.21 -22.24 -18.89
C LEU A 685 7.93 -20.97 -18.44
N PHE A 686 7.95 -20.75 -17.13
CA PHE A 686 8.74 -19.69 -16.53
C PHE A 686 10.12 -20.22 -16.16
N GLY A 687 11.18 -19.53 -16.58
CA GLY A 687 12.56 -19.97 -16.33
C GLY A 687 13.35 -19.19 -15.29
N GLY A 688 12.74 -18.18 -14.65
CA GLY A 688 13.37 -17.50 -13.51
C GLY A 688 14.71 -16.84 -13.82
N GLY A 689 14.87 -16.18 -14.97
CA GLY A 689 16.14 -15.73 -15.55
C GLY A 689 16.78 -14.49 -14.91
N GLY A 690 16.84 -14.40 -13.58
CA GLY A 690 17.74 -13.44 -12.91
C GLY A 690 19.21 -13.77 -13.18
N LEU A 691 20.09 -12.76 -13.19
CA LEU A 691 21.51 -12.86 -13.59
C LEU A 691 22.33 -13.97 -12.87
N ASN A 692 21.89 -14.39 -11.67
CA ASN A 692 22.60 -15.38 -10.84
C ASN A 692 21.79 -16.68 -10.58
N LYS A 693 20.82 -17.00 -11.44
CA LYS A 693 19.87 -18.10 -11.19
C LYS A 693 20.22 -19.39 -11.95
N ARG A 694 19.40 -20.42 -11.71
CA ARG A 694 19.50 -21.83 -12.10
C ARG A 694 19.81 -22.10 -13.59
N LEU A 695 19.60 -21.15 -14.50
CA LEU A 695 19.74 -21.30 -15.95
C LEU A 695 20.78 -20.32 -16.55
N ASN A 696 21.88 -20.02 -15.86
CA ASN A 696 22.96 -19.18 -16.41
C ASN A 696 23.95 -19.94 -17.31
N PHE A 697 23.86 -21.28 -17.37
CA PHE A 697 24.74 -22.16 -18.16
C PHE A 697 26.24 -21.89 -17.98
N GLY A 698 26.67 -21.35 -16.83
CA GLY A 698 28.05 -21.02 -16.53
C GLY A 698 28.57 -19.72 -17.10
N TYR A 699 27.70 -18.88 -17.67
CA TYR A 699 28.05 -17.58 -18.24
C TYR A 699 27.16 -16.48 -17.69
N LEU A 700 27.71 -15.29 -17.55
CA LEU A 700 26.93 -14.08 -17.32
C LEU A 700 26.46 -13.55 -18.68
N PRO A 701 25.16 -13.53 -19.00
CA PRO A 701 24.66 -13.15 -20.33
C PRO A 701 25.10 -11.76 -20.79
N GLU A 702 25.36 -10.85 -19.86
CA GLU A 702 25.85 -9.49 -20.10
C GLU A 702 27.35 -9.43 -20.41
N LYS A 703 28.13 -10.44 -20.01
CA LYS A 703 29.58 -10.53 -20.28
C LYS A 703 29.90 -11.47 -21.43
N ASN A 704 29.13 -12.55 -21.58
CA ASN A 704 29.36 -13.64 -22.53
C ASN A 704 28.07 -13.98 -23.30
N PRO A 705 27.47 -13.02 -24.02
CA PRO A 705 26.17 -13.20 -24.66
C PRO A 705 26.16 -14.30 -25.73
N GLU A 706 27.27 -14.50 -26.46
CA GLU A 706 27.34 -15.49 -27.54
C GLU A 706 27.45 -16.92 -27.01
N GLU A 707 28.34 -17.17 -26.07
CA GLU A 707 28.55 -18.48 -25.44
C GLU A 707 27.32 -18.90 -24.65
N PHE A 708 26.72 -17.96 -23.92
CA PHE A 708 25.43 -18.14 -23.27
C PHE A 708 24.36 -18.57 -24.28
N THR A 709 24.23 -17.83 -25.40
CA THR A 709 23.23 -18.11 -26.44
C THR A 709 23.44 -19.50 -27.05
N LYS A 710 24.69 -19.91 -27.35
CA LYS A 710 24.98 -21.24 -27.90
C LYS A 710 24.51 -22.36 -26.98
N ARG A 711 24.84 -22.28 -25.67
CA ARG A 711 24.43 -23.27 -24.68
C ARG A 711 22.92 -23.30 -24.49
N LEU A 712 22.28 -22.13 -24.44
CA LEU A 712 20.84 -22.02 -24.34
C LEU A 712 20.12 -22.64 -25.55
N VAL A 713 20.58 -22.38 -26.78
CA VAL A 713 20.03 -23.02 -28.00
C VAL A 713 20.18 -24.53 -27.93
N SER A 714 21.36 -25.05 -27.55
CA SER A 714 21.55 -26.49 -27.41
C SER A 714 20.64 -27.11 -26.34
N TYR A 715 20.42 -26.41 -25.23
CA TYR A 715 19.49 -26.82 -24.18
C TYR A 715 18.03 -26.83 -24.65
N LEU A 716 17.58 -25.77 -25.33
CA LEU A 716 16.22 -25.67 -25.85
C LEU A 716 15.94 -26.69 -26.96
N ASN A 717 16.92 -27.01 -27.81
CA ASN A 717 16.78 -28.07 -28.81
C ASN A 717 16.56 -29.45 -28.14
N ALA A 718 17.29 -29.74 -27.06
CA ALA A 718 17.10 -30.97 -26.29
C ALA A 718 15.72 -31.01 -25.61
N LEU A 719 15.29 -29.88 -25.03
CA LEU A 719 13.96 -29.74 -24.45
C LEU A 719 12.84 -29.94 -25.48
N ALA A 720 12.95 -29.30 -26.64
CA ALA A 720 12.02 -29.44 -27.76
C ALA A 720 11.93 -30.89 -28.26
N ALA A 721 13.09 -31.54 -28.44
CA ALA A 721 13.15 -32.93 -28.85
C ALA A 721 12.46 -33.86 -27.85
N HIS A 722 12.69 -33.68 -26.54
CA HIS A 722 12.02 -34.48 -25.50
C HIS A 722 10.50 -34.31 -25.52
N ILE A 723 10.01 -33.07 -25.60
CA ILE A 723 8.57 -32.77 -25.66
C ILE A 723 7.89 -33.44 -26.87
N GLU A 724 8.49 -33.37 -28.06
CA GLU A 724 7.92 -33.99 -29.27
C GLU A 724 8.01 -35.51 -29.25
N THR A 725 9.11 -36.06 -28.75
CA THR A 725 9.36 -37.51 -28.81
C THR A 725 8.66 -38.27 -27.70
N VAL A 726 8.62 -37.74 -26.48
CA VAL A 726 8.04 -38.41 -25.31
C VAL A 726 6.56 -38.06 -25.13
N HIS A 727 6.21 -36.77 -25.18
CA HIS A 727 4.82 -36.31 -24.93
C HIS A 727 3.98 -36.17 -26.20
N LYS A 728 4.60 -36.25 -27.38
CA LYS A 728 3.93 -36.07 -28.68
C LYS A 728 3.21 -34.72 -28.79
N LEU A 729 3.74 -33.70 -28.13
CA LEU A 729 3.20 -32.34 -28.17
C LEU A 729 4.01 -31.47 -29.15
N PRO A 730 3.35 -30.71 -30.04
CA PRO A 730 4.05 -29.75 -30.90
C PRO A 730 4.68 -28.60 -30.10
N VAL A 731 5.94 -28.27 -30.39
CA VAL A 731 6.70 -27.23 -29.65
C VAL A 731 6.13 -25.82 -29.88
N ASP A 732 5.43 -25.59 -30.98
CA ASP A 732 4.72 -24.33 -31.26
C ASP A 732 3.50 -24.08 -30.35
N GLN A 733 3.14 -25.06 -29.49
CA GLN A 733 2.19 -24.87 -28.39
C GLN A 733 2.82 -24.25 -27.13
N PHE A 734 4.15 -24.12 -27.08
CA PHE A 734 4.86 -23.70 -25.88
C PHE A 734 5.29 -22.23 -25.92
N ARG A 735 5.16 -21.55 -24.77
CA ARG A 735 5.59 -20.16 -24.53
C ARG A 735 6.74 -20.19 -23.52
N LEU A 736 7.86 -19.56 -23.85
CA LEU A 736 9.00 -19.47 -22.93
C LEU A 736 9.13 -18.06 -22.38
N HIS A 737 9.06 -17.92 -21.06
CA HIS A 737 9.16 -16.66 -20.34
C HIS A 737 10.32 -16.73 -19.35
N PHE A 738 11.41 -16.00 -19.62
CA PHE A 738 12.60 -16.05 -18.76
C PHE A 738 12.80 -14.81 -17.90
N VAL A 739 12.44 -13.63 -18.39
CA VAL A 739 12.60 -12.37 -17.64
C VAL A 739 11.24 -11.74 -17.42
N ASP A 740 10.78 -11.81 -16.18
CA ASP A 740 9.51 -11.22 -15.77
C ASP A 740 9.63 -9.71 -15.55
N GLU A 741 8.63 -8.98 -16.04
CA GLU A 741 8.44 -7.55 -15.81
C GLU A 741 9.71 -6.70 -16.03
N ALA A 742 10.44 -7.00 -17.12
CA ALA A 742 11.70 -6.32 -17.44
C ALA A 742 11.52 -4.78 -17.49
N SER A 743 12.06 -4.08 -16.50
CA SER A 743 11.84 -2.64 -16.29
C SER A 743 13.12 -1.83 -16.43
N THR A 744 14.27 -2.41 -16.08
CA THR A 744 15.59 -1.77 -16.19
C THR A 744 16.25 -2.02 -17.56
N PRO A 745 17.18 -1.16 -18.02
CA PRO A 745 17.95 -1.42 -19.25
C PRO A 745 18.66 -2.78 -19.25
N ALA A 746 19.21 -3.21 -18.12
CA ALA A 746 19.89 -4.49 -18.00
C ALA A 746 18.92 -5.69 -18.14
N GLN A 747 17.76 -5.65 -17.47
CA GLN A 747 16.73 -6.68 -17.63
C GLN A 747 16.18 -6.73 -19.06
N LYS A 748 16.02 -5.57 -19.71
CA LYS A 748 15.54 -5.47 -21.10
C LYS A 748 16.57 -6.03 -22.08
N ALA A 749 17.86 -5.78 -21.89
CA ALA A 749 18.93 -6.40 -22.67
C ALA A 749 18.94 -7.92 -22.48
N LEU A 750 18.81 -8.38 -21.23
CA LEU A 750 18.73 -9.80 -20.90
C LEU A 750 17.52 -10.47 -21.57
N LEU A 751 16.34 -9.84 -21.51
CA LEU A 751 15.14 -10.31 -22.19
C LEU A 751 15.39 -10.52 -23.69
N ARG A 752 16.03 -9.56 -24.37
CA ARG A 752 16.39 -9.71 -25.79
C ARG A 752 17.31 -10.91 -26.05
N THR A 753 18.33 -11.11 -25.21
CA THR A 753 19.25 -12.25 -25.34
C THR A 753 18.50 -13.59 -25.25
N TRP A 754 17.60 -13.73 -24.27
CA TRP A 754 16.74 -14.93 -24.15
C TRP A 754 15.83 -15.13 -25.35
N CYS A 755 15.22 -14.05 -25.85
CA CYS A 755 14.33 -14.11 -27.01
C CYS A 755 15.10 -14.54 -28.28
N ASN A 756 16.27 -13.95 -28.50
CA ASN A 756 17.14 -14.29 -29.63
C ASN A 756 17.62 -15.74 -29.62
N ALA A 757 17.87 -16.31 -28.45
CA ALA A 757 18.20 -17.72 -28.35
C ALA A 757 16.97 -18.61 -28.61
N THR A 758 15.81 -18.23 -28.06
CA THR A 758 14.55 -18.96 -28.25
C THR A 758 14.16 -19.07 -29.72
N THR A 759 14.34 -17.98 -30.49
CA THR A 759 14.03 -17.98 -31.94
C THR A 759 14.97 -18.84 -32.78
N LYS A 760 16.16 -19.17 -32.27
CA LYS A 760 17.16 -20.04 -32.93
C LYS A 760 16.99 -21.52 -32.61
N ALA A 761 16.23 -21.86 -31.56
CA ALA A 761 15.99 -23.25 -31.18
C ALA A 761 14.92 -23.88 -32.08
N ILE A 762 15.23 -25.04 -32.67
CA ILE A 762 14.37 -25.74 -33.62
C ILE A 762 14.23 -27.20 -33.16
N SER A 763 12.99 -27.66 -33.10
CA SER A 763 12.65 -29.03 -32.76
C SER A 763 12.94 -30.01 -33.91
N PRO A 764 12.97 -31.33 -33.66
CA PRO A 764 13.09 -32.32 -34.73
C PRO A 764 12.07 -32.18 -35.86
N SER A 765 10.86 -31.69 -35.57
CA SER A 765 9.83 -31.43 -36.58
C SER A 765 9.98 -30.09 -37.34
N GLY A 766 11.02 -29.31 -37.06
CA GLY A 766 11.24 -28.00 -37.69
C GLY A 766 10.44 -26.85 -37.06
N LYS A 767 9.78 -27.09 -35.93
CA LYS A 767 9.01 -26.08 -35.19
C LYS A 767 9.87 -25.41 -34.11
N LYS A 768 9.42 -24.26 -33.62
CA LYS A 768 10.11 -23.52 -32.55
C LYS A 768 9.16 -23.18 -31.40
N PHE A 769 9.75 -22.90 -30.24
CA PHE A 769 9.06 -22.26 -29.13
C PHE A 769 8.68 -20.82 -29.49
N TYR A 770 7.67 -20.28 -28.81
CA TYR A 770 7.36 -18.85 -28.86
C TYR A 770 8.03 -18.13 -27.69
N SER A 771 8.84 -17.10 -27.98
CA SER A 771 9.35 -16.20 -26.93
C SER A 771 8.22 -15.33 -26.37
N TYR A 772 8.16 -15.20 -25.05
CA TYR A 772 7.15 -14.44 -24.33
C TYR A 772 7.82 -13.40 -23.42
N GLY A 773 7.25 -12.19 -23.36
CA GLY A 773 7.70 -11.16 -22.42
C GLY A 773 6.62 -10.13 -22.07
N ASN A 774 6.74 -9.58 -20.88
CA ASN A 774 5.87 -8.54 -20.31
C ASN A 774 6.65 -7.31 -19.80
N PRO A 775 7.54 -6.69 -20.62
CA PRO A 775 8.38 -5.58 -20.17
C PRO A 775 7.55 -4.36 -19.79
N PHE A 776 8.06 -3.57 -18.82
CA PHE A 776 7.50 -2.26 -18.52
C PHE A 776 8.00 -1.22 -19.54
N PHE A 777 7.05 -0.50 -20.11
CA PHE A 777 7.33 0.57 -21.07
C PHE A 777 7.38 1.90 -20.35
N ASN A 778 8.48 2.64 -20.53
CA ASN A 778 8.48 4.05 -20.15
C ASN A 778 7.72 4.87 -21.23
N PRO A 779 7.12 6.03 -20.91
CA PRO A 779 6.33 6.81 -21.88
C PRO A 779 7.12 7.32 -23.10
N LYS A 780 8.46 7.32 -23.03
CA LYS A 780 9.37 7.73 -24.11
C LYS A 780 9.93 6.53 -24.89
N GLU A 781 9.69 5.31 -24.42
CA GLU A 781 10.13 4.08 -25.04
C GLU A 781 9.11 3.68 -26.09
N GLU A 782 9.60 3.51 -27.30
CA GLU A 782 8.81 2.94 -28.36
C GLU A 782 8.56 1.46 -28.06
N ILE A 783 7.31 1.07 -27.80
CA ILE A 783 6.92 -0.33 -27.49
C ILE A 783 7.32 -1.30 -28.62
N TYR A 784 7.51 -0.81 -29.86
CA TYR A 784 8.03 -1.56 -31.02
C TYR A 784 9.45 -2.08 -30.86
N SER A 785 10.13 -1.72 -29.77
CA SER A 785 11.55 -1.98 -29.57
C SER A 785 11.92 -3.46 -29.47
N TYR A 786 10.97 -4.41 -29.34
CA TYR A 786 11.28 -5.84 -29.16
C TYR A 786 10.81 -6.72 -30.34
N PRO A 787 11.33 -6.53 -31.57
CA PRO A 787 10.97 -7.36 -32.72
C PRO A 787 11.31 -8.84 -32.53
N GLU A 788 12.17 -9.18 -31.56
CA GLU A 788 12.61 -10.54 -31.24
C GLU A 788 11.58 -11.31 -30.39
N LEU A 789 10.62 -10.62 -29.78
CA LEU A 789 9.53 -11.25 -29.03
C LEU A 789 8.44 -11.76 -29.96
N ASP A 790 8.19 -13.06 -29.96
CA ASP A 790 7.05 -13.62 -30.68
C ASP A 790 5.72 -13.20 -30.02
N ILE A 791 5.69 -13.06 -28.69
CA ILE A 791 4.53 -12.62 -27.91
C ILE A 791 4.93 -11.53 -26.91
N ILE A 792 4.22 -10.41 -26.94
CA ILE A 792 4.34 -9.35 -25.94
C ILE A 792 3.03 -9.23 -25.16
N GLN A 793 3.10 -9.16 -23.84
CA GLN A 793 1.92 -8.92 -22.99
C GLN A 793 2.16 -7.72 -22.06
N PRO A 794 1.84 -6.49 -22.49
CA PRO A 794 1.79 -5.33 -21.60
C PRO A 794 0.69 -5.45 -20.53
N ASN A 795 0.88 -4.70 -19.43
CA ASN A 795 -0.11 -4.50 -18.38
C ASN A 795 -0.88 -3.18 -18.60
N PRO A 796 -2.21 -3.20 -18.79
CA PRO A 796 -3.02 -1.98 -18.92
C PRO A 796 -3.20 -1.21 -17.60
N GLY A 797 -2.70 -1.74 -16.48
CA GLY A 797 -2.74 -1.10 -15.17
C GLY A 797 -4.18 -0.79 -14.74
N SER A 798 -4.46 0.49 -14.49
CA SER A 798 -5.80 0.99 -14.14
C SER A 798 -6.67 1.33 -15.36
N TYR A 799 -6.35 0.78 -16.55
CA TYR A 799 -7.08 1.03 -17.79
C TYR A 799 -7.08 2.49 -18.23
N LYS A 800 -5.90 3.13 -18.14
CA LYS A 800 -5.68 4.48 -18.65
C LYS A 800 -5.70 4.47 -20.17
N ARG A 801 -6.49 5.36 -20.77
CA ARG A 801 -6.66 5.41 -22.23
C ARG A 801 -5.34 5.61 -22.97
N GLU A 802 -4.53 6.57 -22.54
CA GLU A 802 -3.22 6.89 -23.13
C GLU A 802 -2.29 5.68 -23.19
N LEU A 803 -2.30 4.85 -22.13
CA LEU A 803 -1.46 3.67 -22.04
C LEU A 803 -1.93 2.59 -23.02
N VAL A 804 -3.24 2.31 -23.05
CA VAL A 804 -3.84 1.33 -23.96
C VAL A 804 -3.65 1.73 -25.42
N GLU A 805 -3.86 3.01 -25.76
CA GLU A 805 -3.63 3.52 -27.11
C GLU A 805 -2.15 3.36 -27.53
N THR A 806 -1.21 3.49 -26.59
CA THR A 806 0.21 3.27 -26.86
C THR A 806 0.48 1.79 -27.18
N PHE A 807 -0.15 0.85 -26.46
CA PHE A 807 -0.08 -0.59 -26.78
C PHE A 807 -0.74 -0.95 -28.12
N VAL A 808 -1.88 -0.34 -28.45
CA VAL A 808 -2.56 -0.57 -29.73
C VAL A 808 -1.69 -0.09 -30.89
N LYS A 809 -1.15 1.13 -30.79
CA LYS A 809 -0.18 1.64 -31.76
C LYS A 809 0.98 0.64 -31.88
N ALA A 810 1.51 0.17 -30.75
CA ALA A 810 2.61 -0.80 -30.68
C ALA A 810 2.40 -2.04 -31.56
N ASP A 811 1.22 -2.63 -31.45
CA ASP A 811 0.86 -3.80 -32.23
C ASP A 811 0.78 -3.47 -33.74
N GLN A 812 0.22 -2.31 -34.08
CA GLN A 812 0.07 -1.87 -35.47
C GLN A 812 1.41 -1.70 -36.19
N LYS A 813 2.41 -1.00 -35.63
CA LYS A 813 3.73 -0.92 -36.32
C LYS A 813 4.54 -2.22 -36.27
N ARG A 814 4.19 -3.22 -35.45
CA ARG A 814 4.76 -4.58 -35.61
C ARG A 814 4.33 -5.22 -36.92
N ASN A 815 3.27 -4.72 -37.57
CA ASN A 815 2.84 -5.06 -38.92
C ASN A 815 2.80 -6.58 -39.17
N GLY A 816 2.12 -7.31 -38.28
CA GLY A 816 2.00 -8.75 -38.38
C GLY A 816 3.13 -9.57 -37.74
N LYS A 817 4.24 -8.94 -37.32
CA LYS A 817 5.40 -9.64 -36.73
C LYS A 817 5.14 -9.98 -35.26
N GLY A 818 4.63 -11.19 -35.04
CA GLY A 818 4.30 -11.74 -33.72
C GLY A 818 2.93 -11.29 -33.21
N PHE A 819 2.72 -11.46 -31.92
CA PHE A 819 1.43 -11.31 -31.27
C PHE A 819 1.48 -10.37 -30.07
N THR A 820 0.34 -9.77 -29.78
CA THR A 820 0.13 -8.94 -28.59
C THR A 820 -0.98 -9.54 -27.74
N GLY A 821 -0.72 -9.74 -26.45
CA GLY A 821 -1.75 -10.03 -25.45
C GLY A 821 -1.77 -8.95 -24.39
N LEU A 822 -2.57 -9.14 -23.35
CA LEU A 822 -2.62 -8.26 -22.19
C LEU A 822 -2.60 -9.09 -20.92
N TYR A 823 -1.99 -8.60 -19.85
CA TYR A 823 -2.10 -9.26 -18.54
C TYR A 823 -2.43 -8.27 -17.42
N VAL A 824 -3.02 -8.77 -16.34
CA VAL A 824 -3.33 -7.97 -15.15
C VAL A 824 -2.86 -8.66 -13.86
N CYS A 825 -2.41 -7.88 -12.87
CA CYS A 825 -1.70 -8.38 -11.69
C CYS A 825 -1.97 -7.63 -10.36
N ALA A 826 -3.15 -7.02 -10.16
CA ALA A 826 -3.41 -6.23 -8.95
C ALA A 826 -3.70 -7.10 -7.71
N ASN A 827 -3.05 -6.80 -6.58
CA ASN A 827 -3.17 -7.53 -5.30
C ASN A 827 -4.51 -7.32 -4.54
N ARG A 828 -5.26 -6.27 -4.87
CA ARG A 828 -6.54 -5.95 -4.19
C ARG A 828 -7.71 -6.51 -4.96
N VAL A 829 -7.67 -7.79 -5.29
CA VAL A 829 -8.63 -8.35 -6.25
C VAL A 829 -10.06 -8.14 -5.81
N ARG A 830 -10.40 -8.25 -4.53
CA ARG A 830 -11.79 -8.04 -4.05
C ARG A 830 -12.38 -6.67 -4.36
N GLN A 831 -11.53 -5.64 -4.46
CA GLN A 831 -11.93 -4.27 -4.80
C GLN A 831 -11.96 -4.02 -6.31
N ARG A 832 -11.47 -4.96 -7.13
CA ARG A 832 -11.45 -4.80 -8.59
C ARG A 832 -12.81 -5.07 -9.20
N ASP A 833 -13.18 -4.22 -10.13
CA ASP A 833 -14.45 -4.26 -10.83
C ASP A 833 -14.53 -5.51 -11.74
N PRO A 834 -15.57 -6.37 -11.63
CA PRO A 834 -15.72 -7.51 -12.52
C PRO A 834 -15.73 -7.10 -13.99
N TYR A 835 -16.46 -6.03 -14.32
CA TYR A 835 -16.59 -5.59 -15.70
C TYR A 835 -15.30 -4.92 -16.22
N MET A 836 -14.87 -3.83 -15.60
CA MET A 836 -13.74 -3.03 -16.10
C MET A 836 -12.39 -3.70 -15.89
N TYR A 837 -12.20 -4.46 -14.82
CA TYR A 837 -10.89 -5.06 -14.56
C TYR A 837 -10.73 -6.43 -15.21
N PHE A 838 -11.79 -7.24 -15.23
CA PHE A 838 -11.72 -8.64 -15.67
C PHE A 838 -12.39 -8.90 -17.02
N GLY A 839 -13.54 -8.28 -17.30
CA GLY A 839 -14.22 -8.44 -18.59
C GLY A 839 -13.59 -7.60 -19.72
N MET A 840 -13.23 -6.35 -19.42
CA MET A 840 -12.72 -5.38 -20.41
C MET A 840 -11.41 -5.82 -21.06
N ILE A 841 -10.53 -6.53 -20.37
CA ILE A 841 -9.22 -6.96 -20.89
C ILE A 841 -9.33 -7.76 -22.19
N SER A 842 -10.31 -8.66 -22.29
CA SER A 842 -10.59 -9.43 -23.51
C SER A 842 -11.17 -8.56 -24.61
N ARG A 843 -12.07 -7.65 -24.24
CA ARG A 843 -12.76 -6.74 -25.17
C ARG A 843 -11.79 -5.78 -25.85
N LEU A 844 -10.77 -5.30 -25.12
CA LEU A 844 -9.68 -4.50 -25.68
C LEU A 844 -9.00 -5.17 -26.87
N GLY A 845 -8.98 -6.51 -26.94
CA GLY A 845 -8.38 -7.27 -28.02
C GLY A 845 -8.84 -6.87 -29.42
N ILE A 846 -10.05 -6.32 -29.57
CA ILE A 846 -10.56 -5.89 -30.89
C ILE A 846 -9.82 -4.66 -31.46
N LEU A 847 -9.14 -3.90 -30.60
CA LEU A 847 -8.35 -2.73 -30.97
C LEU A 847 -7.00 -3.13 -31.60
N PHE A 848 -6.53 -4.35 -31.34
CA PHE A 848 -5.27 -4.88 -31.85
C PHE A 848 -5.48 -5.61 -33.18
N ASP A 849 -4.45 -5.63 -34.01
CA ASP A 849 -4.42 -6.37 -35.28
C ASP A 849 -4.12 -7.84 -35.03
N ASN A 850 -3.15 -8.14 -34.15
CA ASN A 850 -2.67 -9.50 -33.83
C ASN A 850 -2.85 -9.87 -32.35
N PHE A 851 -4.08 -9.71 -31.84
CA PHE A 851 -4.40 -10.11 -30.47
C PHE A 851 -4.33 -11.63 -30.26
N ILE A 852 -3.62 -12.09 -29.24
CA ILE A 852 -3.51 -13.53 -28.92
C ILE A 852 -4.31 -13.95 -27.69
N GLY A 853 -4.48 -13.09 -26.70
CA GLY A 853 -5.18 -13.45 -25.48
C GLY A 853 -4.80 -12.65 -24.25
N ILE A 854 -5.22 -13.19 -23.10
CA ILE A 854 -5.15 -12.53 -21.81
C ILE A 854 -4.42 -13.38 -20.76
N GLY A 855 -3.71 -12.71 -19.87
CA GLY A 855 -2.99 -13.30 -18.74
C GLY A 855 -3.47 -12.74 -17.40
N PHE A 856 -3.38 -13.55 -16.37
CA PHE A 856 -3.66 -13.14 -15.00
C PHE A 856 -2.55 -13.61 -14.05
N TRP A 857 -2.11 -12.77 -13.12
CA TRP A 857 -0.92 -13.08 -12.31
C TRP A 857 -1.03 -14.39 -11.54
N ASN A 858 -2.00 -14.61 -10.65
CA ASN A 858 -2.02 -15.89 -9.91
C ASN A 858 -3.39 -16.29 -9.38
N ILE A 859 -3.89 -17.46 -9.77
CA ILE A 859 -5.20 -17.97 -9.34
C ILE A 859 -5.15 -18.76 -8.01
N ALA A 860 -3.97 -19.13 -7.52
CA ALA A 860 -3.77 -19.88 -6.28
C ALA A 860 -3.36 -18.99 -5.08
N CYS A 861 -3.22 -17.68 -5.30
CA CYS A 861 -2.79 -16.72 -4.28
C CYS A 861 -4.00 -16.03 -3.63
N ALA A 862 -4.45 -16.57 -2.49
CA ALA A 862 -5.49 -16.02 -1.63
C ALA A 862 -5.38 -16.64 -0.22
N ALA A 863 -6.25 -16.21 0.71
CA ALA A 863 -6.49 -16.92 1.96
C ALA A 863 -7.00 -18.36 1.68
N ASN A 864 -6.68 -19.29 2.57
CA ASN A 864 -7.19 -20.68 2.52
C ASN A 864 -8.51 -20.85 3.30
N ASP A 865 -9.11 -19.73 3.70
CA ASP A 865 -10.41 -19.63 4.33
C ASP A 865 -11.19 -18.50 3.66
N VAL A 866 -12.50 -18.46 3.89
CA VAL A 866 -13.37 -17.41 3.34
C VAL A 866 -13.23 -16.10 4.14
N CYS A 867 -12.50 -16.11 5.25
CA CYS A 867 -12.31 -14.95 6.14
C CYS A 867 -11.08 -14.15 5.74
N GLU A 868 -11.23 -13.30 4.74
CA GLU A 868 -10.12 -12.44 4.29
C GLU A 868 -9.92 -11.19 5.17
N LEU A 869 -10.73 -10.99 6.22
CA LEU A 869 -10.67 -9.80 7.09
C LEU A 869 -9.30 -9.62 7.77
N ASP A 870 -8.72 -10.72 8.25
CA ASP A 870 -7.44 -10.73 8.96
C ASP A 870 -6.29 -11.22 8.07
N TYR A 871 -6.56 -11.49 6.79
CA TYR A 871 -5.54 -11.96 5.86
C TYR A 871 -4.58 -10.82 5.50
N SER A 872 -3.32 -11.01 5.85
CA SER A 872 -2.21 -10.07 5.58
C SER A 872 -1.31 -10.54 4.44
N GLY A 873 -1.76 -11.53 3.67
CA GLY A 873 -1.06 -11.97 2.46
C GLY A 873 -1.63 -11.28 1.22
N ARG A 874 -1.03 -11.60 0.08
CA ARG A 874 -1.50 -11.10 -1.21
C ARG A 874 -2.69 -11.91 -1.71
N THR A 875 -3.69 -11.24 -2.30
CA THR A 875 -4.87 -11.87 -2.88
C THR A 875 -4.98 -11.52 -4.35
N PHE A 876 -4.48 -12.39 -5.21
CA PHE A 876 -4.66 -12.31 -6.66
C PHE A 876 -5.80 -13.22 -7.16
N SER A 877 -6.15 -14.29 -6.46
CA SER A 877 -7.15 -15.22 -6.99
C SER A 877 -8.52 -14.55 -7.15
N THR A 878 -9.21 -14.79 -8.28
CA THR A 878 -10.65 -14.51 -8.40
C THR A 878 -11.50 -15.57 -7.71
N TRP A 879 -10.91 -16.62 -7.16
CA TRP A 879 -11.58 -17.65 -6.38
C TRP A 879 -11.44 -17.39 -4.89
N TYR A 880 -12.37 -17.98 -4.13
CA TYR A 880 -12.35 -18.06 -2.68
C TYR A 880 -12.16 -19.52 -2.27
N PHE A 881 -11.56 -19.73 -1.09
CA PHE A 881 -11.19 -21.06 -0.63
C PHE A 881 -11.74 -21.29 0.78
N SER A 882 -12.11 -22.53 1.09
CA SER A 882 -12.45 -22.96 2.45
C SER A 882 -11.90 -24.36 2.65
N GLY A 883 -10.62 -24.44 3.02
CA GLY A 883 -9.89 -25.71 3.03
C GLY A 883 -9.89 -26.39 1.65
N ASN A 884 -10.68 -27.46 1.51
CA ASN A 884 -10.75 -28.23 0.26
C ASN A 884 -11.75 -27.67 -0.76
N GLU A 885 -12.62 -26.75 -0.33
CA GLU A 885 -13.64 -26.17 -1.20
C GLU A 885 -13.11 -24.94 -1.95
N ILE A 886 -13.55 -24.79 -3.19
CA ILE A 886 -13.22 -23.65 -4.06
C ILE A 886 -14.53 -23.05 -4.57
N PHE A 887 -14.72 -21.77 -4.30
CA PHE A 887 -15.85 -20.97 -4.76
C PHE A 887 -15.39 -19.96 -5.79
N VAL A 888 -16.17 -19.82 -6.86
CA VAL A 888 -15.93 -18.81 -7.89
C VAL A 888 -16.55 -17.48 -7.48
N SER A 889 -16.23 -16.42 -8.22
CA SER A 889 -16.73 -15.08 -7.94
C SER A 889 -17.39 -14.46 -9.17
N ARG A 890 -18.09 -13.34 -8.96
CA ARG A 890 -18.58 -12.49 -10.06
C ARG A 890 -17.45 -12.07 -11.01
N GLN A 891 -16.23 -11.94 -10.51
CA GLN A 891 -15.05 -11.60 -11.30
C GLN A 891 -14.65 -12.74 -12.25
N ALA A 892 -14.71 -14.00 -11.81
CA ALA A 892 -14.45 -15.15 -12.68
C ALA A 892 -15.48 -15.27 -13.81
N GLU A 893 -16.77 -15.02 -13.51
CA GLU A 893 -17.83 -14.97 -14.53
C GLU A 893 -17.60 -13.84 -15.55
N ALA A 894 -17.17 -12.67 -15.09
CA ALA A 894 -16.90 -11.55 -15.98
C ALA A 894 -15.72 -11.81 -16.94
N ILE A 895 -14.70 -12.60 -16.52
CA ILE A 895 -13.64 -13.05 -17.44
C ILE A 895 -14.24 -13.88 -18.57
N LEU A 896 -15.09 -14.86 -18.25
CA LEU A 896 -15.71 -15.73 -19.25
C LEU A 896 -16.61 -14.93 -20.20
N GLU A 897 -17.55 -14.16 -19.67
CA GLU A 897 -18.47 -13.37 -20.51
C GLU A 897 -17.73 -12.33 -21.35
N GLY A 898 -16.68 -11.69 -20.81
CA GLY A 898 -15.85 -10.74 -21.56
C GLY A 898 -15.08 -11.39 -22.72
N ARG A 899 -14.62 -12.64 -22.56
CA ARG A 899 -14.03 -13.43 -23.66
C ARG A 899 -15.08 -13.80 -24.70
N GLU A 900 -16.28 -14.19 -24.28
CA GLU A 900 -17.38 -14.49 -25.20
C GLU A 900 -17.85 -13.25 -25.97
N ASP A 901 -17.88 -12.08 -25.33
CA ASP A 901 -18.15 -10.79 -25.99
C ASP A 901 -17.11 -10.50 -27.09
N PHE A 902 -15.83 -10.77 -26.82
CA PHE A 902 -14.76 -10.62 -27.82
C PHE A 902 -14.98 -11.53 -29.03
N GLU A 903 -15.51 -12.75 -28.86
CA GLU A 903 -15.82 -13.63 -30.00
C GLU A 903 -16.88 -13.03 -30.95
N TYR A 904 -17.89 -12.33 -30.42
CA TYR A 904 -18.85 -11.62 -31.28
C TYR A 904 -18.18 -10.51 -32.10
N MET A 905 -17.30 -9.73 -31.47
CA MET A 905 -16.57 -8.66 -32.15
C MET A 905 -15.62 -9.22 -33.22
N LEU A 906 -14.96 -10.33 -32.92
CA LEU A 906 -14.07 -11.03 -33.85
C LEU A 906 -14.85 -11.62 -35.03
N LEU A 907 -16.03 -12.20 -34.79
CA LEU A 907 -16.92 -12.68 -35.85
C LEU A 907 -17.33 -11.53 -36.76
N LEU A 908 -17.75 -10.39 -36.21
CA LEU A 908 -18.09 -9.20 -36.98
C LEU A 908 -16.90 -8.74 -37.85
N LYS A 909 -15.69 -8.62 -37.28
CA LYS A 909 -14.46 -8.25 -37.99
C LYS A 909 -14.17 -9.21 -39.16
N LYS A 910 -14.36 -10.52 -38.97
CA LYS A 910 -14.13 -11.56 -39.98
C LYS A 910 -15.20 -11.61 -41.08
N LEU A 911 -16.45 -11.27 -40.76
CA LEU A 911 -17.56 -11.31 -41.72
C LEU A 911 -17.52 -10.16 -42.72
N ILE A 912 -17.06 -8.97 -42.31
CA ILE A 912 -17.07 -7.76 -43.15
C ILE A 912 -16.41 -7.98 -44.52
N PRO A 913 -15.17 -8.51 -44.64
CA PRO A 913 -14.54 -8.72 -45.96
C PRO A 913 -15.30 -9.67 -46.87
N ALA A 914 -15.96 -10.69 -46.30
CA ALA A 914 -16.78 -11.62 -47.08
C ALA A 914 -18.08 -10.94 -47.53
N LEU A 915 -18.72 -10.16 -46.63
CA LEU A 915 -19.94 -9.39 -46.94
C LEU A 915 -19.67 -8.34 -48.02
N LYS A 916 -18.49 -7.73 -48.10
CA LYS A 916 -18.16 -6.80 -49.19
C LYS A 916 -18.34 -7.42 -50.57
N LYS A 917 -18.10 -8.74 -50.68
CA LYS A 917 -18.23 -9.47 -51.95
C LYS A 917 -19.66 -9.91 -52.22
N SER A 918 -20.42 -10.30 -51.19
CA SER A 918 -21.76 -10.88 -51.36
C SER A 918 -22.92 -9.90 -51.13
N ASN A 919 -22.76 -8.94 -50.22
CA ASN A 919 -23.76 -7.96 -49.83
C ASN A 919 -23.12 -6.66 -49.29
N PRO A 920 -22.71 -5.73 -50.19
CA PRO A 920 -21.99 -4.51 -49.82
C PRO A 920 -22.72 -3.61 -48.82
N ALA A 921 -24.06 -3.58 -48.85
CA ALA A 921 -24.87 -2.78 -47.92
C ALA A 921 -24.73 -3.27 -46.48
N LEU A 922 -24.82 -4.59 -46.25
CA LEU A 922 -24.58 -5.17 -44.93
C LEU A 922 -23.12 -5.04 -44.51
N ALA A 923 -22.17 -5.07 -45.45
CA ALA A 923 -20.77 -4.83 -45.14
C ALA A 923 -20.56 -3.41 -44.57
N ALA A 924 -21.11 -2.39 -45.22
CA ALA A 924 -21.03 -1.00 -44.76
C ALA A 924 -21.68 -0.79 -43.38
N GLU A 925 -22.82 -1.43 -43.13
CA GLU A 925 -23.47 -1.43 -41.81
C GLU A 925 -22.59 -2.10 -40.74
N GLY A 926 -22.01 -3.26 -41.06
CA GLY A 926 -21.08 -3.98 -40.18
C GLY A 926 -19.81 -3.19 -39.87
N GLU A 927 -19.26 -2.49 -40.86
CA GLU A 927 -18.11 -1.59 -40.68
C GLU A 927 -18.44 -0.44 -39.74
N LYS A 928 -19.57 0.25 -39.97
CA LYS A 928 -20.03 1.33 -39.10
C LYS A 928 -20.24 0.83 -37.66
N LEU A 929 -20.82 -0.36 -37.50
CA LEU A 929 -21.01 -0.99 -36.20
C LEU A 929 -19.67 -1.30 -35.52
N LEU A 930 -18.72 -1.91 -36.23
CA LEU A 930 -17.40 -2.23 -35.68
C LEU A 930 -16.63 -0.97 -35.26
N VAL A 931 -16.67 0.09 -36.07
CA VAL A 931 -16.05 1.39 -35.73
C VAL A 931 -16.69 1.99 -34.48
N SER A 932 -18.02 1.98 -34.38
CA SER A 932 -18.76 2.44 -33.20
C SER A 932 -18.33 1.70 -31.94
N ILE A 933 -18.25 0.36 -32.00
CA ILE A 933 -17.86 -0.47 -30.85
C ILE A 933 -16.43 -0.16 -30.39
N LYS A 934 -15.48 -0.04 -31.33
CA LYS A 934 -14.10 0.33 -31.00
C LYS A 934 -14.03 1.70 -30.32
N ALA A 935 -14.77 2.69 -30.83
CA ALA A 935 -14.80 4.04 -30.27
C ALA A 935 -15.42 4.05 -28.86
N GLU A 936 -16.50 3.31 -28.66
CA GLU A 936 -17.15 3.19 -27.35
C GLU A 936 -16.21 2.52 -26.33
N ILE A 937 -15.55 1.41 -26.68
CA ILE A 937 -14.55 0.75 -25.79
C ILE A 937 -13.46 1.74 -25.35
N LEU A 938 -12.93 2.55 -26.27
CA LEU A 938 -11.94 3.58 -25.94
C LEU A 938 -12.51 4.68 -25.04
N SER A 939 -13.80 4.99 -25.15
CA SER A 939 -14.45 6.02 -24.32
C SER A 939 -14.72 5.56 -22.87
N GLU A 940 -14.73 4.24 -22.63
CA GLU A 940 -14.91 3.67 -21.28
C GLU A 940 -13.61 3.72 -20.44
N LEU A 941 -12.46 3.90 -21.10
CA LEU A 941 -11.15 3.95 -20.46
C LEU A 941 -10.95 5.25 -19.68
N GLY A 942 -10.20 5.16 -18.59
CA GLY A 942 -9.98 6.28 -17.67
C GLY A 942 -8.97 7.31 -18.20
N GLY A 943 -9.13 8.55 -17.75
CA GLY A 943 -8.10 9.58 -17.83
C GLY A 943 -6.95 9.34 -16.85
N SER A 944 -5.97 10.24 -16.82
CA SER A 944 -4.74 10.08 -16.01
C SER A 944 -4.99 10.01 -14.50
N LYS A 945 -6.12 10.56 -14.02
CA LYS A 945 -6.55 10.58 -12.62
C LYS A 945 -7.61 9.52 -12.27
N ASP A 946 -8.14 8.80 -13.26
CA ASP A 946 -9.23 7.86 -13.02
C ASP A 946 -8.69 6.48 -12.60
N GLU A 947 -9.34 5.84 -11.62
CA GLU A 947 -9.08 4.46 -11.23
C GLU A 947 -10.21 3.52 -11.67
N LYS A 948 -10.56 3.52 -12.96
CA LYS A 948 -11.69 2.72 -13.51
C LYS A 948 -11.63 1.22 -13.18
N SER A 949 -10.46 0.69 -12.80
CA SER A 949 -10.28 -0.67 -12.30
C SER A 949 -10.95 -0.97 -10.96
N LEU A 950 -11.23 0.04 -10.12
CA LEU A 950 -11.88 -0.14 -8.81
C LEU A 950 -13.39 -0.23 -8.92
N TRP A 951 -14.01 -1.10 -8.13
CA TRP A 951 -15.45 -1.31 -8.13
C TRP A 951 -16.23 -0.08 -7.65
N ILE A 952 -15.67 0.68 -6.72
CA ILE A 952 -16.30 1.86 -6.12
C ILE A 952 -16.50 3.02 -7.10
N GLU A 953 -15.69 3.06 -8.17
CA GLU A 953 -15.81 4.10 -9.20
C GLU A 953 -17.14 3.98 -9.93
N ASN A 954 -17.82 5.12 -10.12
CA ASN A 954 -19.05 5.15 -10.87
C ASN A 954 -18.79 4.94 -12.37
N LYS A 955 -19.57 4.05 -12.98
CA LYS A 955 -19.47 3.69 -14.40
C LYS A 955 -20.69 2.89 -14.84
N ASP A 956 -20.96 2.90 -16.14
CA ASP A 956 -22.02 2.12 -16.75
C ASP A 956 -21.50 0.72 -17.13
N ARG A 957 -21.88 -0.29 -16.36
CA ARG A 957 -21.48 -1.69 -16.58
C ARG A 957 -22.38 -2.42 -17.59
N ALA A 958 -23.40 -1.75 -18.14
CA ALA A 958 -24.30 -2.31 -19.14
C ALA A 958 -23.86 -1.99 -20.58
N VAL A 959 -22.81 -1.18 -20.77
CA VAL A 959 -22.26 -0.86 -22.11
C VAL A 959 -21.91 -2.14 -22.87
N ALA A 960 -21.30 -3.11 -22.19
CA ALA A 960 -20.93 -4.39 -22.78
C ALA A 960 -22.10 -5.16 -23.38
N ASP A 961 -23.18 -5.29 -22.61
CA ASP A 961 -24.38 -5.98 -23.04
C ASP A 961 -25.02 -5.26 -24.24
N ARG A 962 -25.08 -3.93 -24.23
CA ARG A 962 -25.64 -3.14 -25.34
C ARG A 962 -24.83 -3.28 -26.63
N GLN A 963 -23.49 -3.29 -26.54
CA GLN A 963 -22.62 -3.51 -27.70
C GLN A 963 -22.81 -4.92 -28.27
N ARG A 964 -22.81 -5.94 -27.40
CA ARG A 964 -22.99 -7.33 -27.80
C ARG A 964 -24.38 -7.56 -28.42
N ASP A 965 -25.43 -6.98 -27.85
CA ASP A 965 -26.80 -7.06 -28.38
C ASP A 965 -26.92 -6.45 -29.79
N ARG A 966 -26.21 -5.34 -30.05
CA ARG A 966 -26.17 -4.74 -31.40
C ARG A 966 -25.49 -5.68 -32.40
N ILE A 967 -24.39 -6.32 -32.01
CA ILE A 967 -23.72 -7.33 -32.86
C ILE A 967 -24.65 -8.53 -33.07
N TRP A 968 -25.27 -9.05 -32.01
CA TRP A 968 -26.20 -10.17 -32.09
C TRP A 968 -27.36 -9.88 -33.05
N ASN A 969 -27.97 -8.70 -32.96
CA ASN A 969 -29.05 -8.28 -33.87
C ASN A 969 -28.56 -8.19 -35.33
N PHE A 970 -27.36 -7.67 -35.54
CA PHE A 970 -26.74 -7.60 -36.87
C PHE A 970 -26.50 -9.02 -37.42
N LEU A 971 -26.01 -9.95 -36.60
CA LEU A 971 -25.79 -11.34 -37.00
C LEU A 971 -27.10 -12.06 -37.35
N GLU A 972 -28.19 -11.79 -36.63
CA GLU A 972 -29.54 -12.28 -37.00
C GLU A 972 -29.98 -11.75 -38.37
N LYS A 973 -29.72 -10.47 -38.67
CA LYS A 973 -29.99 -9.90 -39.99
C LYS A 973 -29.17 -10.60 -41.08
N VAL A 974 -27.88 -10.83 -40.84
CA VAL A 974 -27.00 -11.58 -41.76
C VAL A 974 -27.48 -13.01 -41.97
N SER A 975 -27.91 -13.69 -40.90
CA SER A 975 -28.45 -15.06 -40.96
C SER A 975 -29.67 -15.18 -41.85
N ARG A 976 -30.56 -14.18 -41.85
CA ARG A 976 -31.76 -14.16 -42.69
C ARG A 976 -31.45 -13.80 -44.14
N SER A 977 -30.58 -12.81 -44.37
CA SER A 977 -30.33 -12.28 -45.72
C SER A 977 -29.21 -13.01 -46.49
N ASN A 978 -28.22 -13.58 -45.80
CA ASN A 978 -27.03 -14.19 -46.41
C ASN A 978 -26.51 -15.42 -45.60
N PRO A 979 -27.33 -16.45 -45.32
CA PRO A 979 -26.95 -17.55 -44.40
C PRO A 979 -25.70 -18.32 -44.82
N ALA A 980 -25.41 -18.41 -46.13
CA ALA A 980 -24.26 -19.15 -46.64
C ALA A 980 -22.91 -18.60 -46.15
N ILE A 981 -22.84 -17.30 -45.85
CA ILE A 981 -21.58 -16.67 -45.42
C ILE A 981 -21.19 -17.08 -44.00
N LEU A 982 -22.17 -17.35 -43.15
CA LEU A 982 -21.96 -17.77 -41.76
C LEU A 982 -21.39 -19.19 -41.69
N LYS A 983 -21.73 -20.06 -42.66
CA LYS A 983 -21.15 -21.41 -42.80
C LYS A 983 -19.64 -21.40 -43.03
N GLN A 984 -19.09 -20.29 -43.51
CA GLN A 984 -17.64 -20.11 -43.71
C GLN A 984 -16.93 -19.69 -42.41
N THR A 985 -17.68 -19.44 -41.33
CA THR A 985 -17.15 -19.05 -40.03
C THR A 985 -17.11 -20.23 -39.05
N GLY A 986 -16.41 -20.07 -37.94
CA GLY A 986 -16.42 -21.05 -36.83
C GLY A 986 -17.76 -21.14 -36.09
N TRP A 987 -18.74 -20.30 -36.46
CA TRP A 987 -20.07 -20.23 -35.87
C TRP A 987 -21.08 -20.88 -36.82
N LYS A 988 -21.19 -22.20 -36.75
CA LYS A 988 -21.93 -23.04 -37.71
C LYS A 988 -23.40 -23.20 -37.42
#